data_AF-A0A3G8RCA7-F1
#
_entry.id   AF-A0A3G8RCA7-F1
#
_cell.length_a   1.000
_cell.length_b   1.000
_cell.length_c   1.000
_cell.angle_alpha   90.00
_cell.angle_beta   90.00
_cell.angle_gamma   90.00
#
_symmetry.space_group_name_H-M   'P 1'
#
loop_
_entity.id
_entity.type
_entity.pdbx_description
1 polymer ?
#
loop_
_entity_poly.entity_id
_entity_poly.type
_entity_poly.pdbx_seq_one_letter_code
_entity_poly.pdbx_strand_id
1 'polypeptide(L)'
;MKIAVYAVRYKGKWNLRLSVDIRVDMTWWLRQGKDQGNAVERWVLLGDELPLSWGVSLCGRFRGLAEMERWGDRQWWAYILSQLKNELVLESSNGERILSGGVENICIWDRQQGWISRTKHGNEGRETIGTVRSIQNRKLATGVDGLDMEGLTGQANELTHLLAGRQLLVPEAEALLAEAAPDLEHTWRSAAQLAYLQGRLSFAAGLAPAPRARWSAARRHELRCNRCGSGKVHRTSCASCGRKACAYCETCLTLGRSRECSLLLRGTAKPAMPRTAEAALAENLDRWGLSPAQRAAAEVALSFLAAPPRRVRKCSRPEGQWQRARELFRRSMRVRQELGAAAAHGSTLAGYKQSSPRSGECAWGVAGRQLPDSAFERFLLWAVTGAGKTEMMFPLLQHVLERGGTALVATPRRDVVLELAPRLAVAFPQVSMVTLYGGSAERWQRGQLTLATTHQLLRYRQAFDLVVIDEIDAFPYHNDPMLAFATQAVCKQEGKFIFLSATPPRPLQKEAARGQLPHAKVPVRFHRHPLPVPIRLGTASVHHWLQKDQLPASFIQHLYISIQRGAQVFLFVTRISHIQGLVKLLIRQLPDIPIAGTSSQDEERTAKVRLFRATEIRVLVTTTILERGVTVPRSDVYILDADSSLFDEASLVQMAGRAGRSKDDPCGNVIFISPQWTSGQKRAIKQIKRMNALARKKGYLKLTKH
;
A
#
# COMPACT_ATOMS: atom_id res chain seq x y z
N MET A 1 20.15 -8.30 -10.68
CA MET A 1 21.56 -8.17 -10.27
C MET A 1 22.09 -9.45 -9.68
N LYS A 2 23.42 -9.58 -9.71
CA LYS A 2 24.21 -10.59 -8.99
C LYS A 2 24.78 -9.96 -7.71
N ILE A 3 25.07 -10.76 -6.70
CA ILE A 3 25.55 -10.33 -5.38
C ILE A 3 26.52 -11.38 -4.83
N ALA A 4 27.47 -10.95 -4.01
CA ALA A 4 28.33 -11.87 -3.29
C ALA A 4 27.62 -12.39 -2.03
N VAL A 5 27.84 -13.65 -1.69
CA VAL A 5 27.29 -14.28 -0.49
C VAL A 5 28.43 -14.95 0.27
N TYR A 6 28.54 -14.67 1.56
CA TYR A 6 29.60 -15.22 2.39
C TYR A 6 29.08 -15.65 3.76
N ALA A 7 29.73 -16.63 4.35
CA ALA A 7 29.54 -17.07 5.73
C ALA A 7 30.68 -16.52 6.59
N VAL A 8 30.34 -15.98 7.76
CA VAL A 8 31.31 -15.50 8.74
C VAL A 8 31.01 -16.10 10.11
N ARG A 9 32.05 -16.62 10.77
CA ARG A 9 31.98 -17.09 12.15
C ARG A 9 32.53 -16.02 13.08
N TYR A 10 31.69 -15.57 13.99
CA TYR A 10 31.99 -14.50 14.93
C TYR A 10 31.30 -14.77 16.27
N LYS A 11 32.04 -14.68 17.38
CA LYS A 11 31.57 -15.02 18.74
C LYS A 11 30.97 -16.43 18.81
N GLY A 12 31.63 -17.41 18.20
CA GLY A 12 31.17 -18.80 18.14
C GLY A 12 29.88 -19.04 17.33
N LYS A 13 29.35 -18.03 16.61
CA LYS A 13 28.13 -18.17 15.79
C LYS A 13 28.42 -17.93 14.32
N TRP A 14 27.88 -18.81 13.48
CA TRP A 14 27.86 -18.64 12.04
C TRP A 14 26.74 -17.72 11.60
N ASN A 15 27.06 -16.75 10.76
CA ASN A 15 26.10 -15.88 10.10
C ASN A 15 26.37 -15.86 8.59
N LEU A 16 25.31 -15.94 7.79
CA LEU A 16 25.40 -15.78 6.34
C LEU A 16 24.95 -14.38 5.94
N ARG A 17 25.74 -13.67 5.15
CA ARG A 17 25.48 -12.29 4.73
C ARG A 17 25.57 -12.10 3.22
N LEU A 18 24.89 -11.05 2.77
CA LEU A 18 24.92 -10.57 1.39
C LEU A 18 25.89 -9.41 1.28
N SER A 19 26.57 -9.30 0.14
CA SER A 19 27.44 -8.18 -0.14
C SER A 19 27.27 -7.64 -1.55
N VAL A 20 26.93 -6.35 -1.64
CA VAL A 20 26.95 -5.60 -2.91
C VAL A 20 28.35 -5.12 -3.27
N ASP A 21 29.29 -5.12 -2.31
CA ASP A 21 30.72 -4.84 -2.51
C ASP A 21 31.56 -5.59 -1.47
N ILE A 22 32.11 -6.74 -1.86
CA ILE A 22 32.79 -7.68 -0.96
C ILE A 22 34.04 -7.08 -0.30
N ARG A 23 34.64 -6.06 -0.93
CA ARG A 23 35.86 -5.41 -0.43
C ARG A 23 35.58 -4.67 0.88
N VAL A 24 34.38 -4.09 1.02
CA VAL A 24 33.93 -3.42 2.25
C VAL A 24 33.76 -4.44 3.37
N ASP A 25 33.14 -5.59 3.10
CA ASP A 25 32.96 -6.66 4.09
C ASP A 25 34.29 -7.23 4.58
N MET A 26 35.21 -7.51 3.66
CA MET A 26 36.54 -7.99 4.00
C MET A 26 37.26 -6.99 4.90
N THR A 27 37.24 -5.70 4.55
CA THR A 27 37.88 -4.65 5.34
C THR A 27 37.24 -4.51 6.72
N TRP A 28 35.90 -4.51 6.81
CA TRP A 28 35.14 -4.45 8.06
C TRP A 28 35.46 -5.61 9.01
N TRP A 29 35.44 -6.84 8.50
CA TRP A 29 35.63 -8.05 9.31
C TRP A 29 37.09 -8.36 9.64
N LEU A 30 38.00 -8.15 8.70
CA LEU A 30 39.41 -8.56 8.83
C LEU A 30 40.31 -7.46 9.43
N ARG A 31 40.03 -6.17 9.21
CA ARG A 31 40.85 -5.07 9.77
C ARG A 31 40.42 -4.64 11.17
N GLN A 32 39.13 -4.61 11.50
CA GLN A 32 38.67 -4.23 12.86
C GLN A 32 39.01 -5.26 13.95
N GLY A 33 39.39 -6.48 13.57
CA GLY A 33 39.72 -7.56 14.50
C GLY A 33 41.05 -7.42 15.25
N LYS A 34 41.84 -6.36 15.01
CA LYS A 34 43.13 -6.14 15.68
C LYS A 34 43.02 -5.47 17.06
N ASP A 35 42.01 -4.62 17.29
CA ASP A 35 41.94 -3.77 18.51
C ASP A 35 40.75 -4.03 19.46
N GLN A 36 39.83 -4.94 19.13
CA GLN A 36 38.74 -5.33 20.04
C GLN A 36 38.60 -6.85 20.05
N GLY A 37 38.27 -7.45 21.20
CA GLY A 37 38.12 -8.90 21.46
C GLY A 37 36.99 -9.62 20.68
N ASN A 38 36.75 -9.15 19.47
CA ASN A 38 35.70 -9.45 18.50
C ASN A 38 36.38 -9.90 17.19
N ALA A 39 37.36 -10.80 17.28
CA ALA A 39 38.06 -11.30 16.10
C ALA A 39 37.18 -12.29 15.32
N VAL A 40 37.20 -12.20 13.99
CA VAL A 40 36.58 -13.21 13.12
C VAL A 40 37.39 -14.49 13.19
N GLU A 41 36.71 -15.60 13.46
CA GLU A 41 37.34 -16.91 13.60
C GLU A 41 37.55 -17.57 12.23
N ARG A 42 36.54 -17.46 11.36
CA ARG A 42 36.54 -18.06 10.03
C ARG A 42 35.64 -17.29 9.08
N TRP A 43 36.04 -17.18 7.81
CA TRP A 43 35.27 -16.48 6.78
C TRP A 43 35.28 -17.29 5.49
N VAL A 44 34.12 -17.44 4.83
CA VAL A 44 33.95 -18.29 3.66
C VAL A 44 33.14 -17.55 2.60
N LEU A 45 33.74 -17.27 1.44
CA LEU A 45 33.00 -16.80 0.27
C LEU A 45 32.31 -18.00 -0.36
N LEU A 46 30.98 -17.96 -0.47
CA LEU A 46 30.19 -19.03 -1.10
C LEU A 46 29.99 -18.81 -2.61
N GLY A 47 30.07 -17.55 -3.04
CA GLY A 47 30.03 -17.14 -4.43
C GLY A 47 30.04 -15.62 -4.53
N ASP A 48 30.71 -15.09 -5.54
CA ASP A 48 30.85 -13.67 -5.86
C ASP A 48 29.73 -13.14 -6.77
N GLU A 49 29.17 -14.01 -7.62
CA GLU A 49 28.21 -13.65 -8.67
C GLU A 49 26.85 -14.37 -8.58
N LEU A 50 26.32 -14.56 -7.37
CA LEU A 50 25.04 -15.25 -7.18
C LEU A 50 23.83 -14.35 -7.47
N PRO A 51 22.74 -14.85 -8.09
CA PRO A 51 21.51 -14.09 -8.20
C PRO A 51 20.99 -13.64 -6.83
N LEU A 52 20.62 -12.36 -6.69
CA LEU A 52 20.17 -11.78 -5.40
C LEU A 52 19.08 -12.62 -4.72
N SER A 53 18.11 -13.12 -5.48
CA SER A 53 17.03 -13.97 -4.96
C SER A 53 17.53 -15.25 -4.28
N TRP A 54 18.60 -15.85 -4.82
CA TRP A 54 19.21 -17.04 -4.25
C TRP A 54 19.99 -16.70 -3.00
N GLY A 55 20.76 -15.61 -3.01
CA GLY A 55 21.43 -15.10 -1.81
C GLY A 55 20.45 -14.83 -0.67
N VAL A 56 19.35 -14.12 -0.93
CA VAL A 56 18.31 -13.85 0.09
C VAL A 56 17.68 -15.15 0.60
N SER A 57 17.42 -16.12 -0.29
CA SER A 57 16.89 -17.44 0.09
C SER A 57 17.87 -18.21 0.99
N LEU A 58 19.15 -18.22 0.63
CA LEU A 58 20.23 -18.83 1.40
C LEU A 58 20.32 -18.19 2.79
N CYS A 59 20.40 -16.86 2.89
CA CYS A 59 20.46 -16.15 4.17
C CYS A 59 19.22 -16.43 5.04
N GLY A 60 18.04 -16.56 4.45
CA GLY A 60 16.80 -16.84 5.19
C GLY A 60 16.65 -18.29 5.66
N ARG A 61 17.29 -19.26 4.98
CA ARG A 61 17.25 -20.69 5.34
C ARG A 61 18.48 -21.15 6.13
N PHE A 62 19.53 -20.33 6.17
CA PHE A 62 20.79 -20.66 6.80
C PHE A 62 20.62 -21.05 8.28
N ARG A 63 21.28 -22.15 8.66
CA ARG A 63 21.39 -22.61 10.05
C ARG A 63 22.85 -22.97 10.28
N GLY A 64 23.49 -22.30 11.23
CA GLY A 64 24.84 -22.65 11.64
C GLY A 64 24.86 -24.03 12.28
N LEU A 65 25.74 -24.91 11.80
CA LEU A 65 26.03 -26.22 12.38
C LEU A 65 27.43 -26.17 13.01
N ALA A 66 27.63 -26.85 14.14
CA ALA A 66 28.94 -26.89 14.80
C ALA A 66 30.03 -27.51 13.89
N GLU A 67 29.64 -28.47 13.04
CA GLU A 67 30.54 -29.14 12.11
C GLU A 67 31.09 -28.20 11.00
N MET A 68 30.42 -27.07 10.72
CA MET A 68 30.84 -26.11 9.69
C MET A 68 32.23 -25.53 9.93
N GLU A 69 32.73 -25.63 11.17
CA GLU A 69 34.08 -25.22 11.55
C GLU A 69 35.16 -26.04 10.86
N ARG A 70 34.90 -27.32 10.59
CA ARG A 70 35.84 -28.24 9.93
C ARG A 70 35.53 -28.42 8.46
N TRP A 71 34.52 -27.73 7.94
CA TRP A 71 34.10 -27.94 6.56
C TRP A 71 35.14 -27.47 5.57
N GLY A 72 35.35 -28.28 4.53
CA GLY A 72 36.05 -27.94 3.31
C GLY A 72 35.13 -27.36 2.23
N ASP A 73 35.72 -27.01 1.09
CA ASP A 73 35.03 -26.45 -0.08
C ASP A 73 33.85 -27.33 -0.57
N ARG A 74 34.06 -28.64 -0.68
CA ARG A 74 33.04 -29.61 -1.14
C ARG A 74 31.82 -29.68 -0.21
N GLN A 75 32.03 -29.58 1.11
CA GLN A 75 30.94 -29.65 2.09
C GLN A 75 30.10 -28.37 2.08
N TRP A 76 30.76 -27.20 2.00
CA TRP A 76 30.07 -25.93 1.78
C TRP A 76 29.26 -25.94 0.48
N TRP A 77 29.83 -26.48 -0.60
CA TRP A 77 29.13 -26.62 -1.87
C TRP A 77 27.89 -27.51 -1.78
N ALA A 78 28.03 -28.69 -1.17
CA ALA A 78 26.93 -29.62 -0.95
C ALA A 78 25.80 -28.97 -0.13
N TYR A 79 26.16 -28.18 0.89
CA TYR A 79 25.19 -27.43 1.68
C TYR A 79 24.43 -26.41 0.84
N ILE A 80 25.12 -25.59 0.02
CA ILE A 80 24.47 -24.61 -0.87
C ILE A 80 23.49 -25.29 -1.82
N LEU A 81 23.92 -26.39 -2.48
CA LEU A 81 23.09 -27.15 -3.40
C LEU A 81 21.83 -27.71 -2.70
N SER A 82 21.98 -28.21 -1.46
CA SER A 82 20.84 -28.70 -0.68
C SER A 82 19.82 -27.60 -0.37
N GLN A 83 20.29 -26.38 -0.08
CA GLN A 83 19.42 -25.25 0.26
C GLN A 83 18.73 -24.64 -0.97
N LEU A 84 19.38 -24.71 -2.14
CA LEU A 84 18.88 -24.18 -3.42
C LEU A 84 18.19 -25.23 -4.30
N LYS A 85 17.95 -26.45 -3.81
CA LYS A 85 17.36 -27.55 -4.60
C LYS A 85 16.10 -27.12 -5.36
N ASN A 86 15.19 -26.37 -4.72
CA ASN A 86 13.94 -25.92 -5.34
C ASN A 86 14.19 -24.87 -6.43
N GLU A 87 15.12 -23.96 -6.19
CA GLU A 87 15.51 -22.90 -7.11
C GLU A 87 16.23 -23.45 -8.35
N LEU A 88 17.04 -24.51 -8.18
CA LEU A 88 17.75 -25.21 -9.26
C LEU A 88 16.80 -26.02 -10.15
N VAL A 89 15.80 -26.70 -9.55
CA VAL A 89 14.77 -27.44 -10.30
C VAL A 89 14.00 -26.53 -11.26
N LEU A 90 13.78 -25.28 -10.89
CA LEU A 90 13.07 -24.29 -11.71
C LEU A 90 13.86 -23.76 -12.91
N GLU A 91 15.17 -24.04 -13.02
CA GLU A 91 16.02 -23.53 -14.10
C GLU A 91 16.35 -24.57 -15.19
N SER A 92 15.95 -25.84 -15.03
CA SER A 92 16.16 -27.04 -15.88
C SER A 92 17.47 -27.13 -16.69
N SER A 93 18.25 -28.21 -16.47
CA SER A 93 19.47 -28.65 -17.17
C SER A 93 20.66 -27.68 -17.31
N ASN A 94 20.52 -26.38 -17.01
CA ASN A 94 21.60 -25.37 -17.03
C ASN A 94 21.83 -24.68 -15.68
N GLY A 95 21.19 -25.12 -14.58
CA GLY A 95 21.40 -24.55 -13.24
C GLY A 95 22.87 -24.61 -12.79
N GLU A 96 23.61 -25.65 -13.21
CA GLU A 96 25.05 -25.79 -12.99
C GLU A 96 25.89 -24.76 -13.75
N ARG A 97 25.39 -24.18 -14.86
CA ARG A 97 26.10 -23.12 -15.60
C ARG A 97 25.92 -21.72 -15.01
N ILE A 98 24.84 -21.45 -14.26
CA ILE A 98 24.64 -20.16 -13.57
C ILE A 98 25.57 -20.07 -12.35
N LEU A 99 25.78 -21.20 -11.68
CA LEU A 99 26.86 -21.43 -10.72
C LEU A 99 28.23 -21.55 -11.45
N SER A 100 28.53 -20.56 -12.29
CA SER A 100 29.73 -20.52 -13.12
C SER A 100 30.99 -20.52 -12.24
N GLY A 101 31.60 -21.69 -12.06
CA GLY A 101 32.86 -21.92 -11.32
C GLY A 101 32.84 -23.10 -10.34
N GLY A 102 31.67 -23.69 -10.02
CA GLY A 102 31.59 -24.88 -9.15
C GLY A 102 32.21 -24.68 -7.76
N VAL A 103 32.72 -25.77 -7.17
CA VAL A 103 33.46 -25.76 -5.87
C VAL A 103 34.65 -24.78 -5.89
N GLU A 104 35.15 -24.40 -7.08
CA GLU A 104 36.34 -23.55 -7.25
C GLU A 104 36.12 -22.08 -6.87
N ASN A 105 34.87 -21.62 -6.76
CA ASN A 105 34.55 -20.26 -6.32
C ASN A 105 34.45 -20.12 -4.80
N ILE A 106 34.57 -21.22 -4.04
CA ILE A 106 34.55 -21.15 -2.58
C ILE A 106 35.95 -20.79 -2.08
N CYS A 107 36.07 -19.62 -1.46
CA CYS A 107 37.32 -19.17 -0.84
C CYS A 107 37.17 -19.18 0.69
N ILE A 108 38.08 -19.86 1.39
CA ILE A 108 38.06 -19.96 2.85
C ILE A 108 39.25 -19.18 3.42
N TRP A 109 38.96 -18.32 4.39
CA TRP A 109 39.93 -17.62 5.21
C TRP A 109 39.81 -18.08 6.66
N ASP A 110 40.96 -18.34 7.28
CA ASP A 110 41.10 -18.75 8.67
C ASP A 110 42.05 -17.82 9.42
N ARG A 111 41.78 -17.58 10.71
CA ARG A 111 42.62 -16.75 11.57
C ARG A 111 44.04 -17.31 11.72
N GLN A 112 44.22 -18.62 11.70
CA GLN A 112 45.53 -19.26 11.92
C GLN A 112 46.39 -19.34 10.65
N GLN A 113 45.77 -19.55 9.48
CA GLN A 113 46.47 -19.88 8.23
C GLN A 113 46.28 -18.82 7.13
N GLY A 114 45.47 -17.78 7.38
CA GLY A 114 45.11 -16.80 6.37
C GLY A 114 44.20 -17.41 5.28
N TRP A 115 44.36 -16.96 4.04
CA TRP A 115 43.62 -17.55 2.90
C TRP A 115 44.17 -18.92 2.57
N ILE A 116 43.32 -19.95 2.64
CA ILE A 116 43.72 -21.33 2.36
C ILE A 116 43.81 -21.50 0.83
N SER A 117 45.03 -21.57 0.30
CA SER A 117 45.28 -21.84 -1.12
C SER A 117 45.27 -23.35 -1.42
N ARG A 118 44.79 -23.74 -2.60
CA ARG A 118 44.80 -25.14 -3.07
C ARG A 118 46.25 -25.61 -3.31
N THR A 119 46.74 -26.53 -2.50
CA THR A 119 47.79 -27.46 -2.94
C THR A 119 47.12 -28.65 -3.63
N LYS A 120 47.35 -28.81 -4.94
CA LYS A 120 46.99 -30.06 -5.63
C LYS A 120 47.88 -31.17 -5.07
N HIS A 121 47.32 -32.15 -4.38
CA HIS A 121 48.02 -33.41 -4.14
C HIS A 121 47.85 -34.34 -5.35
N GLY A 122 48.98 -34.77 -5.92
CA GLY A 122 49.08 -35.77 -6.98
C GLY A 122 50.48 -35.90 -7.56
N ASN A 123 51.35 -36.60 -6.81
CA ASN A 123 52.62 -37.28 -7.12
C ASN A 123 53.77 -36.67 -7.94
N GLU A 124 54.93 -36.75 -7.27
CA GLU A 124 56.32 -36.96 -7.75
C GLU A 124 57.06 -35.87 -8.52
N GLY A 125 58.11 -35.36 -7.86
CA GLY A 125 59.38 -35.07 -8.52
C GLY A 125 59.62 -33.62 -8.93
N ARG A 126 60.62 -33.04 -8.26
CA ARG A 126 61.41 -31.83 -8.60
C ARG A 126 60.83 -30.47 -8.26
N GLU A 127 61.63 -29.78 -7.44
CA GLU A 127 61.67 -28.34 -7.29
C GLU A 127 61.61 -27.65 -8.65
N THR A 128 60.66 -26.75 -8.80
CA THR A 128 60.83 -25.56 -9.63
C THR A 128 59.89 -24.49 -9.10
N ILE A 129 60.51 -23.41 -8.61
CA ILE A 129 59.90 -22.11 -8.36
C ILE A 129 59.18 -21.72 -9.66
N GLY A 130 57.84 -21.73 -9.65
CA GLY A 130 57.07 -21.64 -10.89
C GLY A 130 55.59 -21.39 -10.67
N THR A 131 55.26 -20.14 -10.33
CA THR A 131 54.13 -19.38 -10.87
C THR A 131 52.82 -20.16 -11.13
N VAL A 132 51.93 -20.28 -10.13
CA VAL A 132 50.58 -20.82 -10.35
C VAL A 132 49.49 -19.87 -9.83
N ARG A 133 48.85 -19.21 -10.82
CA ARG A 133 47.50 -18.58 -10.84
C ARG A 133 47.30 -17.28 -10.07
N SER A 134 48.03 -16.27 -10.53
CA SER A 134 47.56 -14.90 -10.66
C SER A 134 46.26 -14.83 -11.48
N ILE A 135 45.20 -14.21 -10.95
CA ILE A 135 44.22 -13.31 -11.63
C ILE A 135 42.94 -13.13 -10.77
N GLN A 136 42.50 -14.13 -9.98
CA GLN A 136 41.37 -13.96 -9.05
C GLN A 136 41.78 -13.48 -7.64
N ASN A 137 42.92 -13.96 -7.09
CA ASN A 137 43.41 -13.53 -5.78
C ASN A 137 43.98 -12.10 -5.77
N ARG A 138 44.56 -11.62 -6.88
CA ARG A 138 45.15 -10.28 -6.94
C ARG A 138 44.09 -9.18 -6.80
N LYS A 139 42.93 -9.29 -7.48
CA LYS A 139 41.86 -8.27 -7.40
C LYS A 139 41.20 -8.17 -6.01
N LEU A 140 41.05 -9.28 -5.29
CA LEU A 140 40.50 -9.26 -3.93
C LEU A 140 41.51 -8.73 -2.90
N ALA A 141 42.80 -9.07 -3.03
CA ALA A 141 43.83 -8.63 -2.09
C ALA A 141 44.29 -7.18 -2.33
N THR A 142 44.52 -6.75 -3.58
CA THR A 142 44.99 -5.38 -3.89
C THR A 142 43.91 -4.31 -3.71
N GLY A 143 42.63 -4.69 -3.68
CA GLY A 143 41.51 -3.75 -3.47
C GLY A 143 41.20 -3.45 -1.99
N VAL A 144 41.65 -4.30 -1.06
CA VAL A 144 41.45 -4.11 0.39
C VAL A 144 42.45 -3.10 0.96
N ASP A 145 43.63 -2.99 0.36
CA ASP A 145 44.68 -2.10 0.87
C ASP A 145 44.49 -0.62 0.54
N GLY A 146 43.63 -0.28 -0.42
CA GLY A 146 43.37 1.10 -0.86
C GLY A 146 41.97 1.65 -0.53
N LEU A 147 41.15 0.95 0.27
CA LEU A 147 39.83 1.47 0.66
C LEU A 147 39.95 2.42 1.86
N ASP A 148 39.69 3.70 1.62
CA ASP A 148 39.52 4.70 2.67
C ASP A 148 38.20 4.46 3.42
N MET A 149 38.30 3.84 4.59
CA MET A 149 37.17 3.55 5.45
C MET A 149 36.61 4.78 6.17
N GLU A 150 37.42 5.83 6.36
CA GLU A 150 36.97 7.07 7.01
C GLU A 150 36.09 7.86 6.05
N GLY A 151 36.55 8.10 4.82
CA GLY A 151 35.74 8.70 3.77
C GLY A 151 34.46 7.90 3.48
N LEU A 152 34.56 6.57 3.42
CA LEU A 152 33.40 5.69 3.24
C LEU A 152 32.39 5.79 4.39
N THR A 153 32.84 6.03 5.61
CA THR A 153 31.97 6.21 6.78
C THR A 153 31.16 7.50 6.66
N GLY A 154 31.78 8.60 6.21
CA GLY A 154 31.11 9.85 5.89
C GLY A 154 30.02 9.66 4.82
N GLN A 155 30.38 9.02 3.71
CA GLN A 155 29.46 8.67 2.63
C GLN A 155 28.30 7.78 3.09
N ALA A 156 28.58 6.78 3.95
CA ALA A 156 27.55 5.91 4.51
C ALA A 156 26.59 6.67 5.46
N ASN A 157 27.10 7.67 6.19
CA ASN A 157 26.28 8.53 7.04
C ASN A 157 25.32 9.38 6.22
N GLU A 158 25.83 10.01 5.17
CA GLU A 158 25.03 10.81 4.24
C GLU A 158 23.96 9.96 3.53
N LEU A 159 24.35 8.80 2.99
CA LEU A 159 23.42 7.86 2.35
C LEU A 159 22.33 7.38 3.33
N THR A 160 22.72 7.03 4.57
CA THR A 160 21.77 6.63 5.61
C THR A 160 20.81 7.77 5.93
N HIS A 161 21.31 9.00 6.01
CA HIS A 161 20.47 10.18 6.20
C HIS A 161 19.47 10.31 5.05
N LEU A 162 19.90 10.25 3.79
CA LEU A 162 19.05 10.35 2.58
C LEU A 162 18.04 9.20 2.43
N LEU A 163 18.34 8.01 2.94
CA LEU A 163 17.48 6.83 2.88
C LEU A 163 16.63 6.59 4.14
N ALA A 164 16.83 7.34 5.23
CA ALA A 164 16.05 7.17 6.47
C ALA A 164 14.52 7.17 6.22
N GLY A 165 13.83 6.10 6.61
CA GLY A 165 12.39 5.92 6.38
C GLY A 165 11.97 5.71 4.92
N ARG A 166 12.92 5.59 3.97
CA ARG A 166 12.65 5.30 2.57
C ARG A 166 12.86 3.83 2.24
N GLN A 167 12.10 3.38 1.26
CA GLN A 167 12.23 2.07 0.64
C GLN A 167 12.28 2.26 -0.88
N LEU A 168 13.46 2.13 -1.48
CA LEU A 168 13.70 2.45 -2.88
C LEU A 168 14.29 1.26 -3.64
N LEU A 169 13.89 1.09 -4.90
CA LEU A 169 14.64 0.25 -5.84
C LEU A 169 15.92 0.96 -6.27
N VAL A 170 16.90 0.20 -6.77
CA VAL A 170 18.18 0.76 -7.24
C VAL A 170 18.02 1.96 -8.18
N PRO A 171 17.18 1.92 -9.25
CA PRO A 171 17.04 3.09 -10.13
C PRO A 171 16.44 4.32 -9.43
N GLU A 172 15.63 4.10 -8.38
CA GLU A 172 15.07 5.20 -7.59
C GLU A 172 16.10 5.77 -6.62
N ALA A 173 16.99 4.92 -6.08
CA ALA A 173 18.08 5.37 -5.23
C ALA A 173 19.15 6.12 -6.04
N GLU A 174 19.50 5.64 -7.22
CA GLU A 174 20.42 6.32 -8.14
C GLU A 174 19.85 7.69 -8.56
N ALA A 175 18.55 7.76 -8.91
CA ALA A 175 17.91 9.04 -9.20
C ALA A 175 17.84 10.01 -8.01
N LEU A 176 17.67 9.49 -6.78
CA LEU A 176 17.75 10.30 -5.56
C LEU A 176 19.16 10.87 -5.38
N LEU A 177 20.19 10.06 -5.58
CA LEU A 177 21.58 10.46 -5.39
C LEU A 177 22.04 11.45 -6.45
N ALA A 178 21.68 11.25 -7.72
CA ALA A 178 21.98 12.18 -8.80
C ALA A 178 21.45 13.60 -8.53
N GLU A 179 20.32 13.72 -7.82
CA GLU A 179 19.74 15.03 -7.46
C GLU A 179 20.24 15.59 -6.12
N ALA A 180 20.45 14.74 -5.11
CA ALA A 180 20.72 15.17 -3.74
C ALA A 180 22.18 15.07 -3.29
N ALA A 181 22.96 14.17 -3.88
CA ALA A 181 24.36 13.93 -3.54
C ALA A 181 25.11 13.28 -4.74
N PRO A 182 25.46 14.06 -5.78
CA PRO A 182 26.10 13.55 -7.00
C PRO A 182 27.42 12.82 -6.73
N ASP A 183 28.17 13.27 -5.72
CA ASP A 183 29.46 12.67 -5.34
C ASP A 183 29.34 11.20 -4.88
N LEU A 184 28.14 10.79 -4.44
CA LEU A 184 27.85 9.42 -4.03
C LEU A 184 27.42 8.51 -5.18
N GLU A 185 27.11 9.03 -6.37
CA GLU A 185 26.49 8.25 -7.45
C GLU A 185 27.35 7.05 -7.90
N HIS A 186 28.68 7.16 -7.81
CA HIS A 186 29.60 6.09 -8.21
C HIS A 186 30.02 5.18 -7.05
N THR A 187 29.92 5.65 -5.80
CA THR A 187 30.40 4.94 -4.60
C THR A 187 29.29 4.42 -3.69
N TRP A 188 28.02 4.72 -3.99
CA TRP A 188 26.90 4.40 -3.08
C TRP A 188 26.77 2.93 -2.76
N ARG A 189 27.21 2.00 -3.63
CA ARG A 189 27.16 0.56 -3.34
C ARG A 189 28.04 0.20 -2.16
N SER A 190 29.26 0.73 -2.13
CA SER A 190 30.21 0.54 -1.03
C SER A 190 29.68 1.19 0.26
N ALA A 191 29.15 2.41 0.17
CA ALA A 191 28.56 3.12 1.30
C ALA A 191 27.31 2.39 1.85
N ALA A 192 26.46 1.88 0.97
CA ALA A 192 25.27 1.08 1.32
C ALA A 192 25.66 -0.23 2.00
N GLN A 193 26.74 -0.89 1.54
CA GLN A 193 27.26 -2.10 2.15
C GLN A 193 27.75 -1.84 3.58
N LEU A 194 28.50 -0.75 3.80
CA LEU A 194 28.95 -0.36 5.13
C LEU A 194 27.76 -0.05 6.06
N ALA A 195 26.77 0.71 5.58
CA ALA A 195 25.55 1.00 6.32
C ALA A 195 24.73 -0.26 6.64
N TYR A 196 24.72 -1.24 5.74
CA TYR A 196 24.10 -2.55 5.95
C TYR A 196 24.81 -3.35 7.05
N LEU A 197 26.15 -3.37 7.05
CA LEU A 197 26.94 -4.05 8.08
C LEU A 197 26.73 -3.45 9.47
N GLN A 198 26.58 -2.12 9.55
CA GLN A 198 26.28 -1.38 10.76
C GLN A 198 24.81 -1.46 11.20
N GLY A 199 23.94 -2.12 10.41
CA GLY A 199 22.53 -2.29 10.73
C GLY A 199 21.66 -1.04 10.52
N ARG A 200 22.20 0.00 9.87
CA ARG A 200 21.49 1.26 9.55
C ARG A 200 20.70 1.19 8.24
N LEU A 201 21.00 0.17 7.43
CA LEU A 201 20.30 -0.13 6.19
C LEU A 201 20.01 -1.61 6.12
N SER A 202 18.92 -1.98 5.44
CA SER A 202 18.59 -3.37 5.18
C SER A 202 18.35 -3.60 3.69
N PHE A 203 18.81 -4.75 3.21
CA PHE A 203 18.61 -5.21 1.85
C PHE A 203 17.47 -6.21 1.78
N ALA A 204 16.64 -6.07 0.76
CA ALA A 204 15.63 -7.06 0.42
C ALA A 204 15.62 -7.30 -1.10
N ALA A 205 15.24 -8.50 -1.51
CA ALA A 205 14.86 -8.74 -2.90
C ALA A 205 13.50 -8.09 -3.19
N GLY A 206 13.27 -7.65 -4.43
CA GLY A 206 11.99 -7.07 -4.85
C GLY A 206 10.82 -8.05 -4.72
N LEU A 207 11.07 -9.35 -4.92
CA LEU A 207 10.14 -10.44 -4.67
C LEU A 207 10.75 -11.43 -3.67
N ALA A 208 9.93 -11.93 -2.74
CA ALA A 208 10.33 -12.96 -1.79
C ALA A 208 9.16 -13.93 -1.52
N PRO A 209 9.42 -15.16 -1.06
CA PRO A 209 8.37 -16.06 -0.61
C PRO A 209 7.54 -15.44 0.52
N ALA A 210 6.23 -15.69 0.54
CA ALA A 210 5.37 -15.21 1.61
C ALA A 210 5.86 -15.70 2.99
N PRO A 211 5.83 -14.84 4.04
CA PRO A 211 6.26 -15.23 5.38
C PRO A 211 5.39 -16.40 5.91
N ARG A 212 5.99 -17.29 6.71
CA ARG A 212 5.38 -18.52 7.25
C ARG A 212 4.04 -18.23 7.95
N ALA A 213 2.92 -18.41 7.26
CA ALA A 213 1.61 -18.54 7.89
C ALA A 213 1.48 -19.97 8.45
N ARG A 214 0.91 -20.09 9.66
CA ARG A 214 0.82 -21.34 10.43
C ARG A 214 -0.02 -22.46 9.77
N TRP A 215 -0.59 -22.27 8.59
CA TRP A 215 -1.49 -23.26 7.96
C TRP A 215 -1.36 -23.33 6.43
N SER A 216 -1.35 -24.58 5.93
CA SER A 216 -1.16 -25.09 4.56
C SER A 216 0.27 -25.11 4.02
N ALA A 217 0.78 -26.32 3.74
CA ALA A 217 2.06 -26.55 3.05
C ALA A 217 2.02 -26.05 1.58
N ALA A 218 0.84 -25.99 0.97
CA ALA A 218 0.62 -25.58 -0.41
C ALA A 218 0.95 -24.10 -0.70
N ARG A 219 0.83 -23.19 0.28
CA ARG A 219 1.11 -21.75 0.08
C ARG A 219 2.56 -21.33 0.33
N ARG A 220 3.46 -22.27 0.65
CA ARG A 220 4.87 -21.96 0.95
C ARG A 220 5.68 -21.45 -0.26
N HIS A 221 5.15 -21.62 -1.47
CA HIS A 221 5.82 -21.24 -2.72
C HIS A 221 5.24 -20.00 -3.40
N GLU A 222 4.25 -19.32 -2.80
CA GLU A 222 3.69 -18.11 -3.37
C GLU A 222 4.63 -16.91 -3.16
N LEU A 223 5.20 -16.40 -4.24
CA LEU A 223 6.05 -15.22 -4.24
C LEU A 223 5.20 -13.97 -4.04
N ARG A 224 5.68 -13.04 -3.20
CA ARG A 224 5.07 -11.74 -2.97
C ARG A 224 6.08 -10.63 -3.18
N CYS A 225 5.58 -9.51 -3.68
CA CYS A 225 6.39 -8.32 -3.85
C CYS A 225 6.66 -7.65 -2.50
N ASN A 226 7.93 -7.48 -2.15
CA ASN A 226 8.35 -6.76 -0.94
C ASN A 226 8.08 -5.25 -1.00
N ARG A 227 7.82 -4.73 -2.20
CA ARG A 227 7.45 -3.32 -2.45
C ARG A 227 5.94 -3.08 -2.31
N CYS A 228 5.12 -3.85 -3.02
CA CYS A 228 3.67 -3.62 -3.11
C CYS A 228 2.79 -4.71 -2.48
N GLY A 229 3.35 -5.81 -1.98
CA GLY A 229 2.60 -6.92 -1.38
C GLY A 229 1.82 -7.80 -2.36
N SER A 230 1.76 -7.45 -3.64
CA SER A 230 1.06 -8.22 -4.68
C SER A 230 1.69 -9.61 -4.88
N GLY A 231 0.83 -10.61 -5.07
CA GLY A 231 1.20 -11.98 -5.47
C GLY A 231 1.07 -12.22 -6.99
N LYS A 232 0.67 -11.20 -7.76
CA LYS A 232 0.61 -11.29 -9.23
C LYS A 232 2.02 -11.19 -9.81
N VAL A 233 2.59 -12.34 -10.13
CA VAL A 233 3.98 -12.47 -10.59
C VAL A 233 4.04 -13.21 -11.92
N HIS A 234 4.91 -12.76 -12.80
CA HIS A 234 5.19 -13.41 -14.08
C HIS A 234 6.69 -13.69 -14.19
N ARG A 235 7.07 -14.81 -14.82
CA ARG A 235 8.48 -15.21 -15.00
C ARG A 235 8.94 -14.96 -16.42
N THR A 236 10.14 -14.39 -16.57
CA THR A 236 10.81 -14.23 -17.87
C THR A 236 12.30 -14.44 -17.71
N SER A 237 12.99 -14.63 -18.84
CA SER A 237 14.44 -14.51 -18.86
C SER A 237 14.88 -13.12 -18.41
N CYS A 238 16.03 -13.04 -17.75
CA CYS A 238 16.56 -11.78 -17.22
C CYS A 238 18.06 -11.68 -17.45
N ALA A 239 18.47 -10.72 -18.28
CA ALA A 239 19.87 -10.40 -18.52
C ALA A 239 20.61 -9.94 -17.24
N SER A 240 19.94 -9.23 -16.33
CA SER A 240 20.56 -8.67 -15.12
C SER A 240 20.99 -9.72 -14.08
N CYS A 241 20.42 -10.92 -14.10
CA CYS A 241 20.84 -12.01 -13.20
C CYS A 241 21.16 -13.32 -13.90
N GLY A 242 21.08 -13.37 -15.24
CA GLY A 242 21.34 -14.56 -16.05
C GLY A 242 20.32 -15.70 -15.91
N ARG A 243 19.25 -15.51 -15.15
CA ARG A 243 18.23 -16.55 -14.90
C ARG A 243 17.25 -16.65 -16.06
N LYS A 244 16.88 -17.88 -16.44
CA LYS A 244 15.86 -18.14 -17.48
C LYS A 244 14.45 -17.83 -16.98
N ALA A 245 14.21 -18.01 -15.68
CA ALA A 245 12.88 -17.88 -15.07
C ALA A 245 12.88 -16.92 -13.87
N CYS A 246 13.32 -15.66 -14.09
CA CYS A 246 13.28 -14.61 -13.08
C CYS A 246 11.88 -14.00 -12.97
N ALA A 247 11.28 -14.04 -11.78
CA ALA A 247 9.96 -13.45 -11.58
C ALA A 247 10.01 -11.92 -11.48
N TYR A 248 8.95 -11.26 -11.95
CA TYR A 248 8.70 -9.84 -11.78
C TYR A 248 7.24 -9.58 -11.38
N CYS A 249 7.01 -8.49 -10.65
CA CYS A 249 5.68 -8.08 -10.22
C CYS A 249 4.97 -7.29 -11.34
N GLU A 250 3.81 -7.76 -11.77
CA GLU A 250 3.00 -7.06 -12.79
C GLU A 250 2.46 -5.73 -12.27
N THR A 251 2.10 -5.67 -10.99
CA THR A 251 1.52 -4.46 -10.37
C THR A 251 2.53 -3.31 -10.28
N CYS A 252 3.83 -3.60 -10.16
CA CYS A 252 4.87 -2.57 -10.11
C CYS A 252 5.42 -2.18 -11.49
N LEU A 253 4.93 -2.77 -12.59
CA LEU A 253 5.57 -2.65 -13.90
C LEU A 253 5.71 -1.18 -14.36
N THR A 254 4.66 -0.38 -14.16
CA THR A 254 4.61 1.05 -14.52
C THR A 254 5.17 1.99 -13.45
N LEU A 255 5.44 1.48 -12.25
CA LEU A 255 5.85 2.26 -11.06
C LEU A 255 7.32 2.01 -10.66
N GLY A 256 8.05 1.20 -11.44
CA GLY A 256 9.38 0.70 -11.14
C GLY A 256 9.39 -0.81 -11.05
N ARG A 257 9.84 -1.47 -12.12
CA ARG A 257 9.80 -2.93 -12.29
C ARG A 257 10.53 -3.65 -11.15
N SER A 258 9.75 -4.21 -10.22
CA SER A 258 10.26 -5.02 -9.11
C SER A 258 10.43 -6.48 -9.56
N ARG A 259 11.67 -6.97 -9.58
CA ARG A 259 12.02 -8.36 -9.88
C ARG A 259 12.54 -9.09 -8.64
N GLU A 260 12.59 -10.41 -8.71
CA GLU A 260 13.35 -11.26 -7.77
C GLU A 260 14.80 -10.81 -7.63
N CYS A 261 15.42 -10.36 -8.73
CA CYS A 261 16.81 -9.93 -8.74
C CYS A 261 16.98 -8.41 -8.59
N SER A 262 15.90 -7.66 -8.29
CA SER A 262 15.98 -6.23 -7.98
C SER A 262 16.30 -6.05 -6.50
N LEU A 263 17.33 -5.26 -6.20
CA LEU A 263 17.63 -4.86 -4.82
C LEU A 263 16.71 -3.74 -4.37
N LEU A 264 16.11 -3.95 -3.20
CA LEU A 264 15.28 -3.00 -2.50
C LEU A 264 16.04 -2.52 -1.26
N LEU A 265 16.44 -1.25 -1.29
CA LEU A 265 17.12 -0.58 -0.17
C LEU A 265 16.08 -0.09 0.82
N ARG A 266 16.25 -0.43 2.10
CA ARG A 266 15.38 0.01 3.20
C ARG A 266 16.22 0.70 4.25
N GLY A 267 16.11 2.02 4.34
CA GLY A 267 16.78 2.77 5.40
C GLY A 267 16.05 2.59 6.72
N THR A 268 16.80 2.52 7.83
CA THR A 268 16.19 2.52 9.15
C THR A 268 15.47 3.84 9.39
N ALA A 269 14.24 3.77 9.88
CA ALA A 269 13.52 4.95 10.31
C ALA A 269 14.16 5.55 11.57
N LYS A 270 14.02 6.86 11.73
CA LYS A 270 14.24 7.49 13.04
C LYS A 270 13.25 6.88 14.05
N PRO A 271 13.63 6.73 15.34
CA PRO A 271 12.73 6.22 16.36
C PRO A 271 11.41 7.00 16.38
N ALA A 272 10.35 6.34 16.84
CA ALA A 272 9.06 7.00 17.05
C ALA A 272 9.22 8.09 18.11
N MET A 273 8.43 9.15 17.96
CA MET A 273 8.47 10.27 18.90
C MET A 273 8.07 9.79 20.32
N PRO A 274 8.80 10.19 21.39
CA PRO A 274 8.46 9.80 22.76
C PRO A 274 7.04 10.24 23.12
N ARG A 275 6.23 9.32 23.64
CA ARG A 275 4.86 9.62 24.06
C ARG A 275 4.88 10.30 25.44
N THR A 276 4.91 11.63 25.48
CA THR A 276 4.62 12.36 26.71
C THR A 276 3.11 12.34 26.96
N ALA A 277 2.71 11.83 28.14
CA ALA A 277 1.33 11.76 28.58
C ALA A 277 0.76 13.14 28.99
N GLU A 278 1.55 14.21 28.88
CA GLU A 278 1.13 15.55 29.26
C GLU A 278 0.21 16.17 28.20
N ALA A 279 -0.97 16.47 28.72
CA ALA A 279 -2.16 16.89 28.04
C ALA A 279 -2.07 18.36 27.57
N ALA A 280 -1.44 18.59 26.44
CA ALA A 280 -1.85 19.70 25.57
C ALA A 280 -3.02 19.23 24.66
N LEU A 281 -4.07 18.66 25.27
CA LEU A 281 -5.12 17.94 24.53
C LEU A 281 -6.24 18.87 24.01
N ALA A 282 -6.29 20.12 24.45
CA ALA A 282 -7.43 21.00 24.21
C ALA A 282 -7.09 22.49 24.00
N GLU A 283 -5.88 22.95 24.31
CA GLU A 283 -5.55 24.35 24.08
C GLU A 283 -5.46 24.63 22.58
N ASN A 284 -6.31 25.54 22.10
CA ASN A 284 -6.41 26.03 20.73
C ASN A 284 -7.22 25.20 19.70
N LEU A 285 -8.19 24.37 20.10
CA LEU A 285 -9.22 23.91 19.14
C LEU A 285 -10.04 25.07 18.55
N ASP A 286 -10.16 26.18 19.28
CA ASP A 286 -10.90 27.37 18.87
C ASP A 286 -10.27 28.07 17.66
N ARG A 287 -8.93 28.05 17.55
CA ARG A 287 -8.18 28.63 16.41
C ARG A 287 -8.66 28.11 15.05
N TRP A 288 -9.13 26.86 15.01
CA TRP A 288 -9.50 26.18 13.77
C TRP A 288 -10.96 26.44 13.34
N GLY A 289 -11.75 27.18 14.14
CA GLY A 289 -13.12 27.54 13.78
C GLY A 289 -14.05 26.34 13.56
N LEU A 290 -13.81 25.22 14.26
CA LEU A 290 -14.54 23.97 14.08
C LEU A 290 -16.00 24.09 14.54
N SER A 291 -16.92 23.52 13.75
CA SER A 291 -18.30 23.31 14.21
C SER A 291 -18.38 22.31 15.38
N PRO A 292 -19.45 22.31 16.19
CA PRO A 292 -19.60 21.39 17.33
C PRO A 292 -19.44 19.91 16.97
N ALA A 293 -19.94 19.52 15.80
CA ALA A 293 -19.81 18.15 15.31
C ALA A 293 -18.36 17.82 14.91
N GLN A 294 -17.65 18.77 14.31
CA GLN A 294 -16.22 18.63 13.97
C GLN A 294 -15.35 18.62 15.22
N ARG A 295 -15.59 19.53 16.17
CA ARG A 295 -14.88 19.62 17.46
C ARG A 295 -14.99 18.31 18.24
N ALA A 296 -16.21 17.82 18.45
CA ALA A 296 -16.43 16.56 19.15
C ALA A 296 -15.72 15.36 18.48
N ALA A 297 -15.60 15.35 17.15
CA ALA A 297 -14.88 14.30 16.44
C ALA A 297 -13.36 14.46 16.55
N ALA A 298 -12.85 15.69 16.46
CA ALA A 298 -11.44 16.01 16.64
C ALA A 298 -10.96 15.67 18.06
N GLU A 299 -11.74 16.00 19.10
CA GLU A 299 -11.44 15.65 20.50
C GLU A 299 -11.30 14.13 20.71
N VAL A 300 -12.24 13.35 20.18
CA VAL A 300 -12.17 11.88 20.26
C VAL A 300 -10.95 11.34 19.51
N ALA A 301 -10.61 11.92 18.36
CA ALA A 301 -9.42 11.54 17.61
C ALA A 301 -8.11 11.95 18.32
N LEU A 302 -8.06 13.13 18.95
CA LEU A 302 -6.93 13.58 19.77
C LEU A 302 -6.71 12.67 20.98
N SER A 303 -7.78 12.29 21.68
CA SER A 303 -7.73 11.30 22.76
C SER A 303 -7.17 9.96 22.29
N PHE A 304 -7.51 9.54 21.07
CA PHE A 304 -6.94 8.34 20.47
C PHE A 304 -5.44 8.48 20.13
N LEU A 305 -5.00 9.65 19.68
CA LEU A 305 -3.58 9.93 19.41
C LEU A 305 -2.76 9.92 20.71
N ALA A 306 -3.27 10.57 21.76
CA ALA A 306 -2.61 10.63 23.07
C ALA A 306 -2.64 9.30 23.83
N ALA A 307 -3.56 8.38 23.50
CA ALA A 307 -3.68 7.11 24.21
C ALA A 307 -2.38 6.25 24.11
N PRO A 308 -1.93 5.63 25.21
CA PRO A 308 -0.80 4.71 25.20
C PRO A 308 -1.10 3.49 24.32
N PRO A 309 -0.07 2.80 23.81
CA PRO A 309 -0.30 1.75 22.84
C PRO A 309 -1.07 0.62 23.48
N ARG A 310 -2.20 0.25 22.88
CA ARG A 310 -2.96 -0.93 23.31
C ARG A 310 -2.02 -2.13 23.20
N ARG A 311 -1.51 -2.64 24.33
CA ARG A 311 -0.81 -3.92 24.38
C ARG A 311 -1.73 -4.93 23.72
N VAL A 312 -1.36 -5.40 22.53
CA VAL A 312 -2.04 -6.51 21.86
C VAL A 312 -1.99 -7.64 22.87
N ARG A 313 -3.14 -7.97 23.48
CA ARG A 313 -3.28 -9.17 24.29
C ARG A 313 -2.86 -10.32 23.39
N LYS A 314 -1.62 -10.80 23.54
CA LYS A 314 -1.28 -12.17 23.15
C LYS A 314 -2.28 -12.99 23.91
N CYS A 315 -3.26 -13.54 23.21
CA CYS A 315 -4.20 -14.48 23.79
C CYS A 315 -3.36 -15.71 24.18
N SER A 316 -2.77 -15.68 25.37
CA SER A 316 -2.34 -16.86 26.09
C SER A 316 -3.61 -17.67 26.27
N ARG A 317 -3.75 -18.72 25.45
CA ARG A 317 -4.81 -19.72 25.59
C ARG A 317 -4.89 -20.14 27.05
N PRO A 318 -6.05 -20.08 27.72
CA PRO A 318 -6.30 -20.95 28.84
C PRO A 318 -6.41 -22.37 28.26
N GLU A 319 -5.44 -23.22 28.58
CA GLU A 319 -5.56 -24.66 28.47
C GLU A 319 -6.75 -25.13 29.32
N GLY A 320 -7.93 -25.24 28.72
CA GLY A 320 -9.14 -25.67 29.45
C GLY A 320 -10.35 -25.99 28.58
N GLN A 321 -10.28 -25.82 27.25
CA GLN A 321 -11.41 -26.09 26.34
C GLN A 321 -11.13 -27.18 25.29
N TRP A 322 -10.07 -27.98 25.48
CA TRP A 322 -9.73 -29.10 24.58
C TRP A 322 -10.19 -30.47 25.08
N GLN A 323 -10.79 -30.56 26.26
CA GLN A 323 -11.35 -31.83 26.77
C GLN A 323 -12.80 -32.06 26.31
N ARG A 324 -13.67 -31.03 26.28
CA ARG A 324 -15.08 -31.18 25.86
C ARG A 324 -15.28 -31.39 24.34
N ALA A 325 -14.35 -30.91 23.50
CA ALA A 325 -14.45 -31.09 22.04
C ALA A 325 -14.03 -32.51 21.57
N ARG A 326 -13.20 -33.23 22.35
CA ARG A 326 -12.81 -34.63 22.05
C ARG A 326 -13.92 -35.62 22.41
N GLU A 327 -14.77 -35.29 23.39
CA GLU A 327 -15.91 -36.13 23.79
C GLU A 327 -17.07 -36.10 22.78
N LEU A 328 -17.36 -34.93 22.22
CA LEU A 328 -18.40 -34.78 21.18
C LEU A 328 -18.00 -35.43 19.85
N PHE A 329 -16.71 -35.44 19.51
CA PHE A 329 -16.20 -36.04 18.27
C PHE A 329 -16.14 -37.59 18.32
N ARG A 330 -16.02 -38.20 19.52
CA ARG A 330 -16.13 -39.66 19.69
C ARG A 330 -17.57 -40.17 19.60
N ARG A 331 -18.56 -39.37 20.02
CA ARG A 331 -19.99 -39.74 19.91
C ARG A 331 -20.49 -39.73 18.46
N SER A 332 -19.97 -38.85 17.60
CA SER A 332 -20.38 -38.78 16.18
C SER A 332 -19.78 -39.88 15.29
N MET A 333 -18.74 -40.59 15.73
CA MET A 333 -18.16 -41.72 14.96
C MET A 333 -18.83 -43.07 15.24
N ARG A 334 -19.56 -43.25 16.35
CA ARG A 334 -20.27 -44.51 16.62
C ARG A 334 -21.64 -44.63 15.92
N VAL A 335 -22.24 -43.52 15.49
CA VAL A 335 -23.55 -43.53 14.79
C VAL A 335 -23.43 -43.78 13.28
N ARG A 336 -22.21 -43.76 12.71
CA ARG A 336 -21.98 -44.05 11.28
C ARG A 336 -21.55 -45.48 10.97
N GLN A 337 -21.36 -46.33 11.98
CA GLN A 337 -20.96 -47.73 11.80
C GLN A 337 -22.14 -48.73 11.87
N GLU A 338 -23.35 -48.28 12.19
CA GLU A 338 -24.56 -49.14 12.30
C GLU A 338 -25.59 -48.97 11.16
N LEU A 339 -25.29 -48.16 10.11
CA LEU A 339 -26.19 -47.95 8.96
C LEU A 339 -25.53 -48.28 7.62
N GLY A 340 -24.76 -49.38 7.58
CA GLY A 340 -24.00 -49.83 6.41
C GLY A 340 -24.12 -51.32 6.11
N ALA A 341 -25.25 -51.96 6.45
CA ALA A 341 -25.50 -53.36 6.15
C ALA A 341 -26.99 -53.64 5.89
N ALA A 342 -27.57 -53.04 4.85
CA ALA A 342 -28.79 -53.53 4.21
C ALA A 342 -28.97 -52.88 2.83
N ALA A 343 -29.39 -53.68 1.86
CA ALA A 343 -29.84 -53.35 0.49
C ALA A 343 -28.83 -53.63 -0.64
N ALA A 344 -28.64 -54.94 -0.88
CA ALA A 344 -28.46 -55.47 -2.23
C ALA A 344 -29.85 -55.71 -2.86
N HIS A 345 -29.90 -55.60 -4.19
CA HIS A 345 -30.95 -55.98 -5.13
C HIS A 345 -32.03 -54.95 -5.51
N GLY A 346 -32.16 -54.73 -6.82
CA GLY A 346 -33.44 -54.48 -7.47
C GLY A 346 -33.50 -53.26 -8.39
N SER A 347 -33.30 -53.49 -9.69
CA SER A 347 -33.68 -52.66 -10.85
C SER A 347 -35.13 -52.11 -10.75
N THR A 348 -35.60 -51.05 -11.44
CA THR A 348 -35.67 -50.86 -12.90
C THR A 348 -36.35 -49.49 -13.21
N LEU A 349 -35.90 -48.78 -14.28
CA LEU A 349 -36.62 -47.82 -15.19
C LEU A 349 -37.45 -46.64 -14.59
N ALA A 350 -37.48 -45.39 -15.08
CA ALA A 350 -37.00 -44.72 -16.28
C ALA A 350 -37.15 -43.17 -16.10
N GLY A 351 -36.45 -42.39 -16.93
CA GLY A 351 -37.00 -41.12 -17.46
C GLY A 351 -36.34 -39.78 -17.09
N TYR A 352 -35.47 -39.29 -17.99
CA TYR A 352 -35.48 -37.91 -18.54
C TYR A 352 -35.24 -36.68 -17.62
N LYS A 353 -34.02 -36.12 -17.65
CA LYS A 353 -33.61 -34.93 -18.46
C LYS A 353 -32.35 -34.28 -17.88
N GLN A 354 -31.32 -34.24 -18.72
CA GLN A 354 -30.18 -33.34 -18.57
C GLN A 354 -30.66 -31.89 -18.57
N SER A 355 -30.25 -31.12 -17.56
CA SER A 355 -30.11 -29.68 -17.68
C SER A 355 -28.81 -29.24 -16.98
N SER A 356 -27.88 -28.77 -17.79
CA SER A 356 -26.72 -28.01 -17.36
C SER A 356 -27.16 -26.67 -16.75
N PRO A 357 -26.52 -26.20 -15.67
CA PRO A 357 -26.40 -24.77 -15.44
C PRO A 357 -24.99 -24.31 -15.80
N ARG A 358 -24.97 -23.42 -16.79
CA ARG A 358 -23.85 -22.58 -17.19
C ARG A 358 -23.32 -21.77 -16.00
N SER A 359 -22.00 -21.69 -15.94
CA SER A 359 -21.16 -20.56 -15.50
C SER A 359 -21.91 -19.32 -14.98
N GLY A 360 -21.68 -18.96 -13.72
CA GLY A 360 -22.04 -17.63 -13.24
C GLY A 360 -22.28 -17.46 -11.75
N GLU A 361 -21.47 -18.02 -10.85
CA GLU A 361 -21.49 -17.60 -9.45
C GLU A 361 -20.09 -17.29 -8.93
N CYS A 362 -19.85 -15.99 -8.73
CA CYS A 362 -18.63 -15.42 -8.18
C CYS A 362 -18.39 -15.93 -6.75
N ALA A 363 -17.33 -16.71 -6.60
CA ALA A 363 -16.74 -17.11 -5.32
C ALA A 363 -16.14 -15.89 -4.60
N TRP A 364 -16.96 -15.14 -3.87
CA TRP A 364 -16.52 -14.26 -2.77
C TRP A 364 -16.86 -14.90 -1.42
N GLY A 365 -16.33 -16.11 -1.22
CA GLY A 365 -16.24 -16.75 0.08
C GLY A 365 -14.77 -16.93 0.43
N VAL A 366 -14.31 -16.27 1.49
CA VAL A 366 -13.04 -16.58 2.18
C VAL A 366 -11.75 -16.13 1.46
N ALA A 367 -11.61 -14.83 1.18
CA ALA A 367 -10.32 -14.21 0.77
C ALA A 367 -9.91 -13.02 1.65
N GLY A 368 -10.30 -13.03 2.93
CA GLY A 368 -9.98 -11.96 3.88
C GLY A 368 -9.23 -12.51 5.09
N ARG A 369 -7.90 -12.55 5.01
CA ARG A 369 -6.92 -12.50 6.13
C ARG A 369 -5.56 -12.99 5.62
N GLN A 370 -4.54 -12.13 5.68
CA GLN A 370 -3.16 -12.44 6.16
C GLN A 370 -2.16 -11.37 5.68
N LEU A 371 -1.90 -10.41 6.56
CA LEU A 371 -0.64 -9.66 6.68
C LEU A 371 -0.13 -9.91 8.12
N PRO A 372 1.18 -9.89 8.39
CA PRO A 372 1.72 -10.26 9.70
C PRO A 372 1.14 -9.37 10.81
N ASP A 373 0.75 -10.00 11.92
CA ASP A 373 0.16 -9.40 13.13
C ASP A 373 1.12 -8.41 13.83
N SER A 374 1.26 -7.20 13.29
CA SER A 374 1.45 -6.00 14.11
C SER A 374 0.17 -5.20 13.98
N ALA A 375 -0.76 -5.38 14.93
CA ALA A 375 -2.02 -4.64 14.94
C ALA A 375 -1.74 -3.17 15.25
N PHE A 376 -1.45 -2.38 14.22
CA PHE A 376 -1.31 -0.93 14.35
C PHE A 376 -2.63 -0.32 14.83
N GLU A 377 -2.52 0.77 15.58
CA GLU A 377 -3.67 1.47 16.10
C GLU A 377 -4.34 2.27 14.97
N ARG A 378 -5.60 1.95 14.69
CA ARG A 378 -6.40 2.56 13.61
C ARG A 378 -7.60 3.30 14.19
N PHE A 379 -7.90 4.45 13.63
CA PHE A 379 -9.07 5.26 13.96
C PHE A 379 -9.83 5.64 12.68
N LEU A 380 -11.17 5.65 12.74
CA LEU A 380 -12.02 6.06 11.62
C LEU A 380 -12.76 7.36 11.94
N LEU A 381 -12.45 8.42 11.18
CA LEU A 381 -13.26 9.63 11.09
C LEU A 381 -14.31 9.44 9.99
N TRP A 382 -15.53 9.08 10.41
CA TRP A 382 -16.67 8.90 9.51
C TRP A 382 -17.45 10.21 9.39
N ALA A 383 -17.11 11.00 8.38
CA ALA A 383 -17.64 12.34 8.20
C ALA A 383 -18.35 12.49 6.86
N VAL A 384 -19.59 13.00 6.89
CA VAL A 384 -20.41 13.16 5.68
C VAL A 384 -19.75 14.10 4.66
N THR A 385 -20.18 14.02 3.40
CA THR A 385 -19.68 14.92 2.35
C THR A 385 -20.00 16.37 2.69
N GLY A 386 -18.99 17.25 2.64
CA GLY A 386 -19.13 18.65 3.07
C GLY A 386 -19.11 18.84 4.59
N ALA A 387 -18.68 17.85 5.38
CA ALA A 387 -18.48 18.01 6.83
C ALA A 387 -17.24 18.84 7.22
N GLY A 388 -16.42 19.26 6.25
CA GLY A 388 -15.13 19.89 6.51
C GLY A 388 -14.10 18.90 7.04
N LYS A 389 -13.81 17.87 6.22
CA LYS A 389 -12.82 16.80 6.53
C LYS A 389 -11.43 17.38 6.76
N THR A 390 -11.07 18.38 5.96
CA THR A 390 -9.77 19.05 6.01
C THR A 390 -9.54 19.74 7.35
N GLU A 391 -10.52 20.52 7.80
CA GLU A 391 -10.44 21.30 9.03
C GLU A 391 -10.31 20.38 10.25
N MET A 392 -10.95 19.21 10.23
CA MET A 392 -10.81 18.20 11.28
C MET A 392 -9.42 17.56 11.35
N MET A 393 -8.64 17.60 10.27
CA MET A 393 -7.27 17.09 10.29
C MET A 393 -6.31 18.06 10.98
N PHE A 394 -6.56 19.37 10.94
CA PHE A 394 -5.61 20.37 11.42
C PHE A 394 -5.22 20.20 12.90
N PRO A 395 -6.14 20.01 13.85
CA PRO A 395 -5.75 19.75 15.25
C PRO A 395 -4.90 18.49 15.41
N LEU A 396 -5.18 17.46 14.60
CA LEU A 396 -4.48 16.17 14.66
C LEU A 396 -3.05 16.29 14.14
N LEU A 397 -2.87 17.05 13.06
CA LEU A 397 -1.56 17.38 12.52
C LEU A 397 -0.78 18.27 13.49
N GLN A 398 -1.40 19.33 14.01
CA GLN A 398 -0.80 20.24 14.99
C GLN A 398 -0.24 19.47 16.19
N HIS A 399 -1.05 18.58 16.78
CA HIS A 399 -0.65 17.75 17.91
C HIS A 399 0.64 16.95 17.65
N VAL A 400 0.84 16.44 16.43
CA VAL A 400 2.04 15.64 16.11
C VAL A 400 3.22 16.52 15.70
N LEU A 401 2.96 17.62 14.98
CA LEU A 401 3.99 18.50 14.43
C LEU A 401 4.64 19.38 15.50
N GLU A 402 3.87 19.93 16.45
CA GLU A 402 4.42 20.74 17.57
C GLU A 402 5.35 19.94 18.48
N ARG A 403 5.16 18.63 18.48
CA ARG A 403 5.98 17.65 19.18
C ARG A 403 7.21 17.21 18.37
N GLY A 404 7.43 17.77 17.19
CA GLY A 404 8.55 17.41 16.31
C GLY A 404 8.40 16.05 15.60
N GLY A 405 7.21 15.44 15.64
CA GLY A 405 6.90 14.21 14.91
C GLY A 405 6.68 14.44 13.41
N THR A 406 6.65 13.36 12.63
CA THR A 406 6.39 13.42 11.19
C THR A 406 4.97 12.94 10.84
N ALA A 407 4.27 13.70 9.98
CA ALA A 407 2.91 13.41 9.56
C ALA A 407 2.77 13.25 8.05
N LEU A 408 1.93 12.31 7.62
CA LEU A 408 1.57 12.07 6.23
C LEU A 408 0.07 12.26 6.05
N VAL A 409 -0.33 13.06 5.07
CA VAL A 409 -1.68 13.11 4.52
C VAL A 409 -1.64 12.53 3.11
N ALA A 410 -2.36 11.43 2.87
CA ALA A 410 -2.44 10.83 1.55
C ALA A 410 -3.87 10.85 1.01
N THR A 411 -4.00 11.17 -0.27
CA THR A 411 -5.27 11.16 -1.01
C THR A 411 -5.08 10.43 -2.35
N PRO A 412 -6.09 9.70 -2.86
CA PRO A 412 -5.96 8.95 -4.11
C PRO A 412 -5.75 9.82 -5.35
N ARG A 413 -6.16 11.10 -5.33
CA ARG A 413 -6.23 11.95 -6.54
C ARG A 413 -5.28 13.15 -6.48
N ARG A 414 -4.71 13.51 -7.64
CA ARG A 414 -3.74 14.61 -7.79
C ARG A 414 -4.36 16.00 -7.59
N ASP A 415 -5.56 16.22 -8.11
CA ASP A 415 -6.31 17.47 -7.97
C ASP A 415 -6.57 17.83 -6.50
N VAL A 416 -6.92 16.84 -5.66
CA VAL A 416 -7.09 17.03 -4.22
C VAL A 416 -5.79 17.42 -3.52
N VAL A 417 -4.65 16.83 -3.93
CA VAL A 417 -3.32 17.24 -3.43
C VAL A 417 -3.05 18.71 -3.74
N LEU A 418 -3.28 19.13 -4.99
CA LEU A 418 -3.03 20.51 -5.42
C LEU A 418 -3.99 21.51 -4.76
N GLU A 419 -5.23 21.12 -4.44
CA GLU A 419 -6.17 21.94 -3.68
C GLU A 419 -5.77 22.06 -2.20
N LEU A 420 -5.30 20.96 -1.60
CA LEU A 420 -5.02 20.90 -0.18
C LEU A 420 -3.66 21.49 0.21
N ALA A 421 -2.66 21.43 -0.68
CA ALA A 421 -1.33 21.97 -0.45
C ALA A 421 -1.32 23.45 0.01
N PRO A 422 -1.94 24.42 -0.71
CA PRO A 422 -1.93 25.82 -0.27
C PRO A 422 -2.68 26.01 1.05
N ARG A 423 -3.73 25.21 1.30
CA ARG A 423 -4.50 25.29 2.56
C ARG A 423 -3.68 24.82 3.77
N LEU A 424 -2.90 23.75 3.60
CA LEU A 424 -1.99 23.26 4.64
C LEU A 424 -0.82 24.21 4.86
N ALA A 425 -0.28 24.82 3.80
CA ALA A 425 0.79 25.81 3.90
C ALA A 425 0.37 27.03 4.75
N VAL A 426 -0.85 27.54 4.54
CA VAL A 426 -1.41 28.63 5.37
C VAL A 426 -1.67 28.19 6.81
N ALA A 427 -2.14 26.95 7.01
CA ALA A 427 -2.41 26.42 8.35
C ALA A 427 -1.13 26.17 9.17
N PHE A 428 -0.02 25.80 8.51
CA PHE A 428 1.24 25.40 9.14
C PHE A 428 2.45 26.13 8.51
N PRO A 429 2.55 27.46 8.65
CA PRO A 429 3.57 28.25 7.94
C PRO A 429 5.01 27.96 8.42
N GLN A 430 5.18 27.50 9.66
CA GLN A 430 6.49 27.22 10.26
C GLN A 430 6.94 25.75 10.05
N VAL A 431 6.12 24.93 9.40
CA VAL A 431 6.39 23.50 9.22
C VAL A 431 6.94 23.24 7.83
N SER A 432 8.03 22.47 7.72
CA SER A 432 8.51 22.02 6.42
C SER A 432 7.50 21.04 5.79
N MET A 433 6.88 21.47 4.70
CA MET A 433 5.89 20.69 3.96
C MET A 433 6.44 20.23 2.61
N VAL A 434 6.14 19.00 2.23
CA VAL A 434 6.48 18.45 0.90
C VAL A 434 5.23 17.91 0.21
N THR A 435 5.08 18.22 -1.09
CA THR A 435 3.93 17.84 -1.91
C THR A 435 4.31 16.84 -3.01
N LEU A 436 3.82 15.60 -2.91
CA LEU A 436 4.23 14.48 -3.78
C LEU A 436 3.09 13.97 -4.65
N TYR A 437 3.25 14.05 -5.97
CA TYR A 437 2.31 13.46 -6.95
C TYR A 437 3.06 13.06 -8.23
N GLY A 438 2.37 12.44 -9.19
CA GLY A 438 2.98 12.08 -10.47
C GLY A 438 3.45 13.34 -11.22
N GLY A 439 4.77 13.54 -11.32
CA GLY A 439 5.40 14.72 -11.92
C GLY A 439 5.73 15.87 -10.96
N SER A 440 5.70 15.65 -9.63
CA SER A 440 6.16 16.66 -8.65
C SER A 440 7.68 16.84 -8.69
N ALA A 441 8.17 18.09 -8.72
CA ALA A 441 9.60 18.42 -8.63
C ALA A 441 10.20 18.09 -7.24
N GLU A 442 9.39 18.13 -6.18
CA GLU A 442 9.81 17.86 -4.80
C GLU A 442 10.00 16.36 -4.49
N ARG A 443 10.17 15.52 -5.52
CA ARG A 443 10.12 14.05 -5.44
C ARG A 443 11.00 13.45 -4.32
N TRP A 444 12.15 14.06 -4.08
CA TRP A 444 13.15 13.60 -3.14
C TRP A 444 13.30 14.46 -1.89
N GLN A 445 12.53 15.53 -1.79
CA GLN A 445 12.58 16.42 -0.63
C GLN A 445 11.98 15.74 0.62
N ARG A 446 12.25 16.33 1.78
CA ARG A 446 11.73 15.86 3.07
C ARG A 446 11.12 17.01 3.83
N GLY A 447 9.96 16.75 4.40
CA GLY A 447 9.27 17.67 5.29
C GLY A 447 8.75 16.94 6.52
N GLN A 448 8.53 17.69 7.59
CA GLN A 448 7.79 17.21 8.75
C GLN A 448 6.34 16.84 8.38
N LEU A 449 5.74 17.57 7.43
CA LEU A 449 4.44 17.27 6.85
C LEU A 449 4.59 16.85 5.39
N THR A 450 4.12 15.65 5.04
CA THR A 450 4.08 15.19 3.65
C THR A 450 2.63 15.09 3.18
N LEU A 451 2.30 15.76 2.07
CA LEU A 451 1.03 15.60 1.37
C LEU A 451 1.29 14.82 0.08
N ALA A 452 0.63 13.67 -0.11
CA ALA A 452 0.98 12.79 -1.23
C ALA A 452 -0.21 12.09 -1.89
N THR A 453 -0.01 11.67 -3.15
CA THR A 453 -0.90 10.65 -3.72
C THR A 453 -0.60 9.27 -3.14
N THR A 454 -1.61 8.42 -3.00
CA THR A 454 -1.49 7.08 -2.37
C THR A 454 -0.40 6.19 -2.97
N HIS A 455 -0.06 6.34 -4.26
CA HIS A 455 1.00 5.59 -4.91
C HIS A 455 2.42 5.98 -4.45
N GLN A 456 2.62 7.23 -4.02
CA GLN A 456 3.94 7.71 -3.56
C GLN A 456 4.39 7.01 -2.27
N LEU A 457 3.44 6.46 -1.52
CA LEU A 457 3.67 5.72 -0.28
C LEU A 457 4.56 4.48 -0.49
N LEU A 458 4.63 3.93 -1.71
CA LEU A 458 5.50 2.81 -2.04
C LEU A 458 7.00 3.08 -1.81
N ARG A 459 7.39 4.37 -1.76
CA ARG A 459 8.77 4.81 -1.52
C ARG A 459 9.12 4.97 -0.04
N TYR A 460 8.15 4.80 0.85
CA TYR A 460 8.32 5.02 2.28
C TYR A 460 8.10 3.73 3.05
N ARG A 461 8.82 3.58 4.17
CA ARG A 461 8.65 2.48 5.11
C ARG A 461 8.96 2.99 6.51
N GLN A 462 7.99 2.88 7.42
CA GLN A 462 8.09 3.32 8.81
C GLN A 462 8.56 4.79 8.93
N ALA A 463 8.13 5.68 8.04
CA ALA A 463 8.63 7.05 7.98
C ALA A 463 7.86 8.02 8.89
N PHE A 464 6.58 7.75 9.17
CA PHE A 464 5.66 8.72 9.77
C PHE A 464 5.10 8.24 11.12
N ASP A 465 5.01 9.17 12.07
CA ASP A 465 4.35 8.98 13.37
C ASP A 465 2.82 9.03 13.23
N LEU A 466 2.30 9.85 12.31
CA LEU A 466 0.89 9.93 11.97
C LEU A 466 0.67 9.73 10.47
N VAL A 467 -0.20 8.79 10.12
CA VAL A 467 -0.65 8.58 8.74
C VAL A 467 -2.15 8.81 8.65
N VAL A 468 -2.51 9.77 7.81
CA VAL A 468 -3.89 10.15 7.52
C VAL A 468 -4.19 9.80 6.07
N ILE A 469 -5.15 8.91 5.83
CA ILE A 469 -5.64 8.60 4.48
C ILE A 469 -7.02 9.20 4.31
N ASP A 470 -7.11 10.22 3.46
CA ASP A 470 -8.39 10.74 3.00
C ASP A 470 -8.92 9.89 1.85
N GLU A 471 -10.25 9.82 1.77
CA GLU A 471 -10.96 9.24 0.65
C GLU A 471 -10.63 7.76 0.42
N ILE A 472 -10.57 6.97 1.48
CA ILE A 472 -10.28 5.52 1.42
C ILE A 472 -11.32 4.72 0.61
N ASP A 473 -12.44 5.34 0.31
CA ASP A 473 -13.54 4.82 -0.50
C ASP A 473 -13.40 5.19 -1.99
N ALA A 474 -12.45 6.06 -2.35
CA ALA A 474 -12.24 6.48 -3.72
C ALA A 474 -11.26 5.57 -4.46
N PHE A 475 -11.51 5.38 -5.74
CA PHE A 475 -10.52 4.85 -6.68
C PHE A 475 -9.31 5.80 -6.77
N PRO A 476 -8.06 5.29 -6.86
CA PRO A 476 -7.66 3.89 -6.96
C PRO A 476 -7.46 3.16 -5.62
N TYR A 477 -7.59 3.83 -4.48
CA TYR A 477 -7.34 3.19 -3.18
C TYR A 477 -8.35 2.09 -2.85
N HIS A 478 -9.63 2.33 -3.14
CA HIS A 478 -10.68 1.35 -2.91
C HIS A 478 -10.44 0.09 -3.75
N ASN A 479 -10.51 -1.07 -3.08
CA ASN A 479 -10.24 -2.39 -3.67
C ASN A 479 -8.82 -2.59 -4.23
N ASP A 480 -7.83 -1.80 -3.82
CA ASP A 480 -6.43 -2.01 -4.18
C ASP A 480 -5.59 -2.55 -2.99
N PRO A 481 -5.27 -3.86 -2.98
CA PRO A 481 -4.43 -4.46 -1.95
C PRO A 481 -3.01 -3.90 -1.90
N MET A 482 -2.47 -3.41 -3.03
CA MET A 482 -1.14 -2.80 -3.06
C MET A 482 -1.15 -1.50 -2.27
N LEU A 483 -2.14 -0.64 -2.48
CA LEU A 483 -2.21 0.63 -1.78
C LEU A 483 -2.48 0.43 -0.28
N ALA A 484 -3.31 -0.55 0.08
CA ALA A 484 -3.49 -0.96 1.46
C ALA A 484 -2.16 -1.47 2.09
N PHE A 485 -1.38 -2.26 1.35
CA PHE A 485 -0.07 -2.73 1.81
C PHE A 485 0.94 -1.59 2.00
N ALA A 486 1.06 -0.70 1.01
CA ALA A 486 1.95 0.45 1.06
C ALA A 486 1.63 1.33 2.27
N THR A 487 0.34 1.64 2.43
CA THR A 487 -0.19 2.44 3.53
C THR A 487 0.15 1.87 4.91
N GLN A 488 0.10 0.54 5.07
CA GLN A 488 0.52 -0.11 6.31
C GLN A 488 2.04 -0.08 6.52
N ALA A 489 2.82 -0.22 5.46
CA ALA A 489 4.27 -0.23 5.55
C ALA A 489 4.87 1.14 5.91
N VAL A 490 4.16 2.23 5.60
CA VAL A 490 4.62 3.62 5.77
C VAL A 490 4.57 4.10 7.22
N CYS A 491 3.66 3.57 8.03
CA CYS A 491 3.51 3.94 9.43
C CYS A 491 4.66 3.36 10.27
N LYS A 492 5.21 4.14 11.21
CA LYS A 492 6.15 3.63 12.22
C LYS A 492 5.49 2.54 13.08
N GLN A 493 6.29 1.71 13.76
CA GLN A 493 5.78 0.61 14.60
C GLN A 493 4.79 1.09 15.68
N GLU A 494 5.07 2.26 16.26
CA GLU A 494 4.23 2.90 17.27
C GLU A 494 3.41 4.07 16.70
N GLY A 495 3.39 4.24 15.38
CA GLY A 495 2.65 5.31 14.73
C GLY A 495 1.13 5.07 14.79
N LYS A 496 0.38 6.16 14.63
CA LYS A 496 -1.09 6.18 14.66
C LYS A 496 -1.64 6.35 13.25
N PHE A 497 -2.77 5.69 13.02
CA PHE A 497 -3.37 5.64 11.71
C PHE A 497 -4.80 6.19 11.72
N ILE A 498 -5.11 7.13 10.83
CA ILE A 498 -6.43 7.75 10.71
C ILE A 498 -6.99 7.56 9.30
N PHE A 499 -8.15 6.91 9.21
CA PHE A 499 -8.95 6.85 7.99
C PHE A 499 -9.99 7.98 8.01
N LEU A 500 -10.05 8.79 6.94
CA LEU A 500 -11.16 9.71 6.71
C LEU A 500 -12.01 9.24 5.53
N SER A 501 -13.31 9.11 5.75
CA SER A 501 -14.26 8.80 4.67
C SER A 501 -15.69 9.16 5.02
N ALA A 502 -16.47 9.55 4.01
CA ALA A 502 -17.92 9.69 4.13
C ALA A 502 -18.66 8.37 3.95
N THR A 503 -18.05 7.43 3.23
CA THR A 503 -18.63 6.17 2.77
C THR A 503 -17.63 5.04 3.01
N PRO A 504 -17.26 4.76 4.26
CA PRO A 504 -16.25 3.75 4.57
C PRO A 504 -16.69 2.38 4.03
N PRO A 505 -15.77 1.54 3.54
CA PRO A 505 -16.09 0.19 3.07
C PRO A 505 -16.79 -0.68 4.12
N ARG A 506 -17.62 -1.62 3.68
CA ARG A 506 -18.43 -2.49 4.56
C ARG A 506 -17.64 -3.21 5.67
N PRO A 507 -16.42 -3.73 5.43
CA PRO A 507 -15.63 -4.34 6.50
C PRO A 507 -15.37 -3.37 7.66
N LEU A 508 -14.97 -2.13 7.35
CA LEU A 508 -14.74 -1.08 8.36
C LEU A 508 -16.04 -0.66 9.05
N GLN A 509 -17.16 -0.59 8.33
CA GLN A 509 -18.46 -0.32 8.95
C GLN A 509 -18.84 -1.40 9.97
N LYS A 510 -18.58 -2.68 9.66
CA LYS A 510 -18.83 -3.80 10.56
C LYS A 510 -17.89 -3.78 11.77
N GLU A 511 -16.60 -3.50 11.57
CA GLU A 511 -15.62 -3.34 12.67
C GLU A 511 -16.02 -2.19 13.61
N ALA A 512 -16.42 -1.05 13.05
CA ALA A 512 -16.90 0.11 13.81
C ALA A 512 -18.17 -0.21 14.59
N ALA A 513 -19.13 -0.91 13.97
CA ALA A 513 -20.38 -1.33 14.63
C ALA A 513 -20.14 -2.33 15.78
N ARG A 514 -19.09 -3.15 15.69
CA ARG A 514 -18.68 -4.12 16.72
C ARG A 514 -17.80 -3.53 17.82
N GLY A 515 -17.45 -2.23 17.75
CA GLY A 515 -16.53 -1.58 18.68
C GLY A 515 -15.07 -2.01 18.53
N GLN A 516 -14.72 -2.71 17.44
CA GLN A 516 -13.35 -3.18 17.17
C GLN A 516 -12.47 -2.08 16.54
N LEU A 517 -13.10 -1.13 15.86
CA LEU A 517 -12.46 0.04 15.28
C LEU A 517 -12.95 1.31 16.01
N PRO A 518 -12.08 1.98 16.80
CA PRO A 518 -12.35 3.31 17.33
C PRO A 518 -12.75 4.27 16.21
N HIS A 519 -13.81 5.04 16.43
CA HIS A 519 -14.33 5.92 15.39
C HIS A 519 -15.10 7.11 15.96
N ALA A 520 -15.13 8.21 15.21
CA ALA A 520 -16.02 9.33 15.45
C ALA A 520 -16.89 9.58 14.21
N LYS A 521 -18.18 9.87 14.44
CA LYS A 521 -19.14 10.15 13.37
C LYS A 521 -19.48 11.63 13.35
N VAL A 522 -19.33 12.25 12.18
CA VAL A 522 -19.74 13.64 11.90
C VAL A 522 -20.91 13.59 10.91
N PRO A 523 -22.16 13.60 11.41
CA PRO A 523 -23.34 13.33 10.60
C PRO A 523 -23.86 14.54 9.85
N VAL A 524 -23.27 15.72 10.04
CA VAL A 524 -23.77 17.00 9.52
C VAL A 524 -22.65 17.75 8.78
N ARG A 525 -23.05 18.61 7.84
CA ARG A 525 -22.14 19.56 7.18
C ARG A 525 -21.76 20.72 8.10
N PHE A 526 -20.69 21.44 7.79
CA PHE A 526 -20.21 22.57 8.59
C PHE A 526 -21.28 23.66 8.79
N HIS A 527 -22.20 23.81 7.83
CA HIS A 527 -23.31 24.77 7.88
C HIS A 527 -24.52 24.30 8.71
N ARG A 528 -24.51 23.06 9.23
CA ARG A 528 -25.52 22.53 10.16
C ARG A 528 -26.94 22.34 9.60
N HIS A 529 -27.06 22.15 8.28
CA HIS A 529 -28.33 21.76 7.64
C HIS A 529 -28.34 20.26 7.32
N PRO A 530 -29.53 19.63 7.20
CA PRO A 530 -29.62 18.21 6.84
C PRO A 530 -29.07 17.94 5.44
N LEU A 531 -28.58 16.72 5.23
CA LEU A 531 -28.17 16.24 3.91
C LEU A 531 -29.39 16.06 3.02
N PRO A 532 -29.31 16.42 1.72
CA PRO A 532 -30.41 16.21 0.79
C PRO A 532 -30.66 14.72 0.59
N VAL A 533 -31.94 14.32 0.73
CA VAL A 533 -32.36 12.94 0.59
C VAL A 533 -32.80 12.70 -0.86
N PRO A 534 -32.18 11.75 -1.59
CA PRO A 534 -32.54 11.49 -2.98
C PRO A 534 -34.01 11.10 -3.18
N ILE A 535 -34.63 11.67 -4.19
CA ILE A 535 -35.96 11.31 -4.69
C ILE A 535 -35.79 10.37 -5.89
N ARG A 536 -36.68 9.40 -6.06
CA ARG A 536 -36.67 8.56 -7.27
C ARG A 536 -37.55 9.18 -8.35
N LEU A 537 -37.03 9.16 -9.56
CA LEU A 537 -37.80 9.34 -10.79
C LEU A 537 -37.69 8.05 -11.62
N GLY A 538 -38.81 7.36 -11.80
CA GLY A 538 -38.88 6.10 -12.54
C GLY A 538 -39.04 6.35 -14.03
N THR A 539 -37.97 6.16 -14.81
CA THR A 539 -37.97 6.37 -16.27
C THR A 539 -37.20 5.26 -16.98
N ALA A 540 -37.33 5.20 -18.32
CA ALA A 540 -36.45 4.39 -19.15
C ALA A 540 -34.98 4.82 -19.00
N SER A 541 -34.05 3.97 -19.45
CA SER A 541 -32.61 4.24 -19.40
C SER A 541 -32.19 5.32 -20.40
N VAL A 542 -31.03 5.93 -20.17
CA VAL A 542 -30.46 6.95 -21.08
C VAL A 542 -30.25 6.38 -22.49
N HIS A 543 -29.85 5.12 -22.60
CA HIS A 543 -29.71 4.45 -23.89
C HIS A 543 -31.00 4.47 -24.70
N HIS A 544 -32.13 4.22 -24.05
CA HIS A 544 -33.45 4.26 -24.69
C HIS A 544 -33.84 5.68 -25.12
N TRP A 545 -33.50 6.69 -24.33
CA TRP A 545 -33.74 8.10 -24.68
C TRP A 545 -32.96 8.49 -25.93
N LEU A 546 -31.69 8.07 -26.02
CA LEU A 546 -30.82 8.33 -27.16
C LEU A 546 -31.31 7.61 -28.43
N GLN A 547 -31.81 6.37 -28.30
CA GLN A 547 -32.36 5.63 -29.44
C GLN A 547 -33.64 6.25 -29.99
N LYS A 548 -34.49 6.81 -29.13
CA LYS A 548 -35.74 7.47 -29.52
C LYS A 548 -35.57 8.96 -29.85
N ASP A 549 -34.37 9.50 -29.70
CA ASP A 549 -34.06 10.93 -29.80
C ASP A 549 -35.02 11.82 -28.97
N GLN A 550 -35.47 11.32 -27.81
CA GLN A 550 -36.50 11.97 -26.99
C GLN A 550 -36.21 11.85 -25.49
N LEU A 551 -36.30 12.98 -24.77
CA LEU A 551 -36.17 13.05 -23.32
C LEU A 551 -37.54 12.91 -22.64
N PRO A 552 -37.66 12.20 -21.49
CA PRO A 552 -38.92 12.10 -20.78
C PRO A 552 -39.40 13.48 -20.27
N ALA A 553 -40.69 13.77 -20.45
CA ALA A 553 -41.28 15.05 -20.01
C ALA A 553 -41.10 15.29 -18.50
N SER A 554 -41.22 14.24 -17.68
CA SER A 554 -41.01 14.34 -16.23
C SER A 554 -39.57 14.72 -15.86
N PHE A 555 -38.57 14.26 -16.62
CA PHE A 555 -37.18 14.66 -16.41
C PHE A 555 -36.96 16.13 -16.77
N ILE A 556 -37.50 16.58 -17.91
CA ILE A 556 -37.41 17.98 -18.35
C ILE A 556 -38.08 18.92 -17.35
N GLN A 557 -39.27 18.57 -16.87
CA GLN A 557 -39.99 19.36 -15.86
C GLN A 557 -39.16 19.54 -14.59
N HIS A 558 -38.57 18.46 -14.06
CA HIS A 558 -37.69 18.55 -12.90
C HIS A 558 -36.44 19.38 -13.19
N LEU A 559 -35.85 19.25 -14.38
CA LEU A 559 -34.65 20.01 -14.76
C LEU A 559 -34.96 21.51 -14.84
N TYR A 560 -36.10 21.88 -15.41
CA TYR A 560 -36.55 23.26 -15.51
C TYR A 560 -36.77 23.91 -14.13
N ILE A 561 -37.39 23.19 -13.19
CA ILE A 561 -37.55 23.66 -11.78
C ILE A 561 -36.19 24.01 -11.16
N SER A 562 -35.19 23.14 -11.32
CA SER A 562 -33.84 23.38 -10.79
C SER A 562 -33.15 24.57 -11.47
N ILE A 563 -33.35 24.75 -12.76
CA ILE A 563 -32.75 25.86 -13.52
C ILE A 563 -33.41 27.20 -13.14
N GLN A 564 -34.74 27.25 -13.01
CA GLN A 564 -35.49 28.44 -12.59
C GLN A 564 -35.15 28.88 -11.17
N ARG A 565 -34.86 27.94 -10.27
CA ARG A 565 -34.30 28.20 -8.93
C ARG A 565 -32.92 28.88 -8.97
N GLY A 566 -32.30 28.99 -10.15
CA GLY A 566 -30.95 29.50 -10.32
C GLY A 566 -29.87 28.49 -9.94
N ALA A 567 -30.20 27.20 -9.86
CA ALA A 567 -29.23 26.17 -9.53
C ALA A 567 -28.40 25.74 -10.75
N GLN A 568 -27.18 25.28 -10.46
CA GLN A 568 -26.32 24.61 -11.42
C GLN A 568 -26.54 23.11 -11.36
N VAL A 569 -26.73 22.45 -12.50
CA VAL A 569 -27.17 21.07 -12.53
C VAL A 569 -26.03 20.14 -12.92
N PHE A 570 -25.70 19.20 -12.04
CA PHE A 570 -24.89 18.04 -12.37
C PHE A 570 -25.77 16.91 -12.91
N LEU A 571 -25.48 16.47 -14.14
CA LEU A 571 -26.09 15.28 -14.74
C LEU A 571 -25.05 14.16 -14.83
N PHE A 572 -25.10 13.22 -13.88
CA PHE A 572 -24.19 12.07 -13.86
C PHE A 572 -24.68 10.95 -14.78
N VAL A 573 -23.82 10.52 -15.70
CA VAL A 573 -24.06 9.38 -16.60
C VAL A 573 -23.06 8.26 -16.33
N THR A 574 -23.48 7.03 -16.61
CA THR A 574 -22.68 5.81 -16.37
C THR A 574 -21.57 5.59 -17.42
N ARG A 575 -21.77 6.06 -18.66
CA ARG A 575 -20.89 5.79 -19.80
C ARG A 575 -20.47 7.07 -20.50
N ILE A 576 -19.19 7.14 -20.89
CA ILE A 576 -18.64 8.26 -21.66
C ILE A 576 -19.36 8.42 -23.00
N SER A 577 -19.73 7.32 -23.64
CA SER A 577 -20.45 7.31 -24.93
C SER A 577 -21.81 7.99 -24.87
N HIS A 578 -22.46 8.08 -23.70
CA HIS A 578 -23.76 8.73 -23.56
C HIS A 578 -23.65 10.27 -23.51
N ILE A 579 -22.48 10.83 -23.20
CA ILE A 579 -22.32 12.27 -22.93
C ILE A 579 -22.69 13.10 -24.16
N GLN A 580 -22.04 12.85 -25.30
CA GLN A 580 -22.22 13.68 -26.49
C GLN A 580 -23.66 13.63 -27.00
N GLY A 581 -24.25 12.43 -27.05
CA GLY A 581 -25.65 12.26 -27.48
C GLY A 581 -26.63 12.97 -26.54
N LEU A 582 -26.42 12.85 -25.22
CA LEU A 582 -27.30 13.49 -24.25
C LEU A 582 -27.18 15.02 -24.27
N VAL A 583 -25.97 15.56 -24.42
CA VAL A 583 -25.75 17.01 -24.57
C VAL A 583 -26.47 17.54 -25.81
N LYS A 584 -26.36 16.86 -26.96
CA LYS A 584 -27.08 17.26 -28.19
C LYS A 584 -28.59 17.27 -27.98
N LEU A 585 -29.14 16.23 -27.35
CA LEU A 585 -30.57 16.17 -27.01
C LEU A 585 -31.02 17.30 -26.09
N LEU A 586 -30.23 17.57 -25.04
CA LEU A 586 -30.52 18.62 -24.08
C LEU A 586 -30.50 20.00 -24.73
N ILE A 587 -29.51 20.30 -25.58
CA ILE A 587 -29.42 21.59 -26.30
C ILE A 587 -30.62 21.79 -27.22
N ARG A 588 -31.07 20.74 -27.93
CA ARG A 588 -32.27 20.83 -28.78
C ARG A 588 -33.54 21.15 -27.99
N GLN A 589 -33.68 20.60 -26.79
CA GLN A 589 -34.86 20.76 -25.94
C GLN A 589 -34.80 22.02 -25.06
N LEU A 590 -33.59 22.54 -24.79
CA LEU A 590 -33.30 23.67 -23.91
C LEU A 590 -32.27 24.60 -24.57
N PRO A 591 -32.62 25.26 -25.69
CA PRO A 591 -31.66 26.02 -26.51
C PRO A 591 -31.06 27.24 -25.78
N ASP A 592 -31.81 27.84 -24.85
CA ASP A 592 -31.41 29.05 -24.14
C ASP A 592 -30.50 28.79 -22.92
N ILE A 593 -30.20 27.53 -22.63
CA ILE A 593 -29.46 27.14 -21.44
C ILE A 593 -28.04 26.72 -21.86
N PRO A 594 -26.99 27.26 -21.23
CA PRO A 594 -25.62 26.80 -21.48
C PRO A 594 -25.39 25.38 -20.93
N ILE A 595 -25.20 24.41 -21.84
CA ILE A 595 -25.01 22.99 -21.53
C ILE A 595 -23.68 22.50 -22.07
N ALA A 596 -22.92 21.77 -21.24
CA ALA A 596 -21.66 21.16 -21.66
C ALA A 596 -21.53 19.71 -21.18
N GLY A 597 -20.64 18.96 -21.82
CA GLY A 597 -20.27 17.60 -21.44
C GLY A 597 -18.79 17.47 -21.14
N THR A 598 -18.42 16.73 -20.11
CA THR A 598 -17.01 16.44 -19.78
C THR A 598 -16.79 15.03 -19.22
N SER A 599 -15.62 14.45 -19.50
CA SER A 599 -15.25 13.10 -19.08
C SER A 599 -13.77 13.01 -18.69
N SER A 600 -13.31 11.81 -18.31
CA SER A 600 -11.89 11.56 -18.06
C SER A 600 -11.00 11.67 -19.31
N GLN A 601 -11.58 11.53 -20.51
CA GLN A 601 -10.89 11.61 -21.81
C GLN A 601 -10.93 13.01 -22.44
N ASP A 602 -11.60 13.97 -21.79
CA ASP A 602 -11.78 15.32 -22.30
C ASP A 602 -10.57 16.21 -21.95
N GLU A 603 -9.83 16.64 -22.97
CA GLU A 603 -8.64 17.50 -22.83
C GLU A 603 -9.00 18.88 -22.27
N GLU A 604 -10.18 19.40 -22.64
CA GLU A 604 -10.69 20.71 -22.20
C GLU A 604 -11.42 20.66 -20.85
N ARG A 605 -11.38 19.52 -20.14
CA ARG A 605 -12.08 19.33 -18.86
C ARG A 605 -11.84 20.48 -17.89
N THR A 606 -10.59 20.92 -17.75
CA THR A 606 -10.23 21.97 -16.80
C THR A 606 -10.91 23.30 -17.13
N ALA A 607 -11.03 23.64 -18.41
CA ALA A 607 -11.72 24.84 -18.87
C ALA A 607 -13.23 24.74 -18.59
N LYS A 608 -13.88 23.64 -18.99
CA LYS A 608 -15.32 23.42 -18.75
C LYS A 608 -15.68 23.42 -17.27
N VAL A 609 -14.84 22.84 -16.41
CA VAL A 609 -15.04 22.86 -14.96
C VAL A 609 -14.92 24.28 -14.39
N ARG A 610 -14.01 25.11 -14.92
CA ARG A 610 -13.90 26.54 -14.53
C ARG A 610 -15.13 27.32 -14.96
N LEU A 611 -15.56 27.18 -16.21
CA LEU A 611 -16.79 27.81 -16.74
C LEU A 611 -18.04 27.38 -15.95
N PHE A 612 -18.10 26.11 -15.57
CA PHE A 612 -19.15 25.62 -14.67
C PHE A 612 -19.04 26.30 -13.30
N ARG A 613 -17.88 26.41 -12.67
CA ARG A 613 -17.77 27.17 -11.40
C ARG A 613 -18.16 28.64 -11.53
N ALA A 614 -17.93 29.26 -12.69
CA ALA A 614 -18.26 30.64 -12.99
C ALA A 614 -19.74 30.88 -13.34
N THR A 615 -20.60 29.85 -13.26
CA THR A 615 -22.03 29.89 -13.64
C THR A 615 -22.33 30.14 -15.12
N GLU A 616 -21.29 30.22 -15.96
CA GLU A 616 -21.41 30.34 -17.42
C GLU A 616 -21.98 29.07 -18.04
N ILE A 617 -21.69 27.90 -17.46
CA ILE A 617 -22.37 26.64 -17.78
C ILE A 617 -23.41 26.37 -16.68
N ARG A 618 -24.66 26.13 -17.09
CA ARG A 618 -25.78 25.85 -16.17
C ARG A 618 -26.03 24.36 -15.98
N VAL A 619 -25.79 23.55 -17.01
CA VAL A 619 -25.96 22.09 -16.95
C VAL A 619 -24.67 21.41 -17.40
N LEU A 620 -24.10 20.56 -16.56
CA LEU A 620 -22.89 19.81 -16.87
C LEU A 620 -23.16 18.30 -16.85
N VAL A 621 -23.09 17.69 -18.02
CA VAL A 621 -23.16 16.23 -18.19
C VAL A 621 -21.78 15.62 -17.96
N THR A 622 -21.66 14.71 -17.00
CA THR A 622 -20.37 14.15 -16.62
C THR A 622 -20.46 12.72 -16.11
N THR A 623 -19.33 12.02 -16.08
CA THR A 623 -19.22 10.70 -15.43
C THR A 623 -18.86 10.85 -13.95
N THR A 624 -18.49 9.74 -13.29
CA THR A 624 -17.96 9.72 -11.91
C THR A 624 -16.69 10.55 -11.72
N ILE A 625 -16.09 11.11 -12.78
CA ILE A 625 -14.90 11.93 -12.69
C ILE A 625 -15.11 13.14 -11.76
N LEU A 626 -16.29 13.77 -11.79
CA LEU A 626 -16.67 14.91 -10.94
C LEU A 626 -17.51 14.53 -9.71
N GLU A 627 -17.59 13.24 -9.36
CA GLU A 627 -18.16 12.83 -8.06
C GLU A 627 -17.32 13.40 -6.89
N ARG A 628 -16.06 13.76 -7.19
CA ARG A 628 -14.97 14.22 -6.31
C ARG A 628 -14.27 15.48 -6.84
N GLY A 629 -13.59 16.23 -5.99
CA GLY A 629 -12.65 17.28 -6.41
C GLY A 629 -13.18 18.66 -6.86
N VAL A 630 -14.50 18.94 -6.83
CA VAL A 630 -15.03 20.26 -7.23
C VAL A 630 -16.16 20.76 -6.32
N THR A 631 -15.98 21.92 -5.69
CA THR A 631 -17.06 22.60 -4.95
C THR A 631 -17.73 23.62 -5.87
N VAL A 632 -19.04 23.50 -6.03
CA VAL A 632 -19.88 24.38 -6.86
C VAL A 632 -20.98 24.96 -5.96
N PRO A 633 -21.16 26.28 -5.94
CA PRO A 633 -22.24 26.89 -5.17
C PRO A 633 -23.60 26.57 -5.80
N ARG A 634 -24.65 26.47 -4.98
CA ARG A 634 -26.05 26.28 -5.41
C ARG A 634 -26.22 25.25 -6.54
N SER A 635 -25.92 23.99 -6.23
CA SER A 635 -25.97 22.91 -7.22
C SER A 635 -27.01 21.84 -6.90
N ASP A 636 -27.69 21.36 -7.95
CA ASP A 636 -28.60 20.22 -7.95
C ASP A 636 -27.99 19.04 -8.68
N VAL A 637 -28.35 17.82 -8.29
CA VAL A 637 -27.71 16.59 -8.77
C VAL A 637 -28.75 15.60 -9.28
N TYR A 638 -28.52 15.13 -10.50
CA TYR A 638 -29.29 14.05 -11.12
C TYR A 638 -28.34 12.92 -11.46
N ILE A 639 -28.71 11.71 -11.08
CA ILE A 639 -27.95 10.51 -11.38
C ILE A 639 -28.78 9.67 -12.35
N LEU A 640 -28.33 9.62 -13.60
CA LEU A 640 -28.98 8.87 -14.68
C LEU A 640 -28.50 7.42 -14.69
N ASP A 641 -29.40 6.49 -15.02
CA ASP A 641 -29.16 5.04 -14.92
C ASP A 641 -28.61 4.65 -13.53
N ALA A 642 -29.23 5.19 -12.47
CA ALA A 642 -28.78 5.00 -11.08
C ALA A 642 -28.86 3.53 -10.61
N ASP A 643 -29.46 2.64 -11.40
CA ASP A 643 -29.56 1.20 -11.21
C ASP A 643 -28.40 0.41 -11.83
N SER A 644 -27.51 1.07 -12.58
CA SER A 644 -26.32 0.45 -13.15
C SER A 644 -25.42 -0.16 -12.09
N SER A 645 -24.85 -1.33 -12.39
CA SER A 645 -23.86 -2.00 -11.53
C SER A 645 -22.56 -1.21 -11.36
N LEU A 646 -22.32 -0.20 -12.22
CA LEU A 646 -21.19 0.72 -12.13
C LEU A 646 -21.34 1.73 -10.98
N PHE A 647 -22.56 1.99 -10.51
CA PHE A 647 -22.81 2.89 -9.39
C PHE A 647 -23.09 2.11 -8.11
N ASP A 648 -22.08 2.09 -7.24
CA ASP A 648 -22.21 1.50 -5.92
C ASP A 648 -22.80 2.49 -4.89
N GLU A 649 -23.07 1.97 -3.69
CA GLU A 649 -23.61 2.76 -2.58
C GLU A 649 -22.73 3.97 -2.23
N ALA A 650 -21.40 3.81 -2.29
CA ALA A 650 -20.47 4.88 -1.99
C ALA A 650 -20.56 5.99 -3.05
N SER A 651 -20.49 5.64 -4.34
CA SER A 651 -20.57 6.59 -5.46
C SER A 651 -21.87 7.38 -5.44
N LEU A 652 -23.01 6.73 -5.18
CA LEU A 652 -24.32 7.38 -5.06
C LEU A 652 -24.38 8.41 -3.93
N VAL A 653 -23.84 8.09 -2.74
CA VAL A 653 -23.78 9.02 -1.61
C VAL A 653 -22.80 10.18 -1.89
N GLN A 654 -21.70 9.93 -2.59
CA GLN A 654 -20.72 10.96 -2.97
C GLN A 654 -21.30 11.95 -3.99
N MET A 655 -21.95 11.45 -5.05
CA MET A 655 -22.65 12.25 -6.05
C MET A 655 -23.77 13.06 -5.41
N ALA A 656 -24.64 12.44 -4.61
CA ALA A 656 -25.67 13.14 -3.84
C ALA A 656 -25.07 14.24 -2.93
N GLY A 657 -23.86 13.98 -2.41
CA GLY A 657 -23.06 14.89 -1.62
C GLY A 657 -22.57 16.16 -2.32
N ARG A 658 -22.75 16.29 -3.64
CA ARG A 658 -22.47 17.52 -4.40
C ARG A 658 -23.58 18.55 -4.24
N ALA A 659 -24.83 18.10 -4.06
CA ALA A 659 -25.96 19.00 -3.85
C ALA A 659 -25.93 19.65 -2.45
N GLY A 660 -26.38 20.90 -2.35
CA GLY A 660 -26.59 21.61 -1.09
C GLY A 660 -25.33 22.01 -0.31
N ARG A 661 -24.18 22.16 -0.98
CA ARG A 661 -22.88 22.42 -0.34
C ARG A 661 -22.70 23.86 0.16
N SER A 662 -23.43 24.82 -0.41
CA SER A 662 -23.32 26.21 0.00
C SER A 662 -24.10 26.46 1.30
N LYS A 663 -23.61 27.40 2.12
CA LYS A 663 -24.40 27.93 3.25
C LYS A 663 -25.69 28.59 2.76
N ASP A 664 -25.61 29.24 1.59
CA ASP A 664 -26.70 30.02 1.01
C ASP A 664 -27.69 29.17 0.23
N ASP A 665 -27.33 27.91 -0.05
CA ASP A 665 -28.23 26.92 -0.63
C ASP A 665 -27.99 25.54 0.00
N PRO A 666 -28.55 25.29 1.20
CA PRO A 666 -28.40 24.01 1.88
C PRO A 666 -29.34 22.92 1.33
N CYS A 667 -30.39 23.30 0.59
CA CYS A 667 -31.50 22.42 0.17
C CYS A 667 -31.40 22.05 -1.32
N GLY A 668 -30.23 21.62 -1.78
CA GLY A 668 -30.07 21.15 -3.15
C GLY A 668 -30.89 19.89 -3.45
N ASN A 669 -31.47 19.81 -4.65
CA ASN A 669 -32.24 18.67 -5.10
C ASN A 669 -31.31 17.53 -5.51
N VAL A 670 -31.68 16.30 -5.13
CA VAL A 670 -31.01 15.08 -5.58
C VAL A 670 -32.04 14.12 -6.15
N ILE A 671 -31.87 13.74 -7.41
CA ILE A 671 -32.79 12.84 -8.11
C ILE A 671 -32.04 11.61 -8.63
N PHE A 672 -32.50 10.43 -8.24
CA PHE A 672 -32.07 9.15 -8.80
C PHE A 672 -33.03 8.74 -9.90
N ILE A 673 -32.51 8.66 -11.11
CA ILE A 673 -33.25 8.32 -12.31
C ILE A 673 -32.90 6.90 -12.70
N SER A 674 -33.87 5.99 -12.56
CA SER A 674 -33.68 4.60 -12.95
C SER A 674 -35.00 3.87 -13.20
N PRO A 675 -35.03 2.89 -14.12
CA PRO A 675 -36.19 2.03 -14.30
C PRO A 675 -36.54 1.28 -13.01
N GLN A 676 -35.53 0.75 -12.31
CA GLN A 676 -35.70 -0.11 -11.15
C GLN A 676 -34.98 0.40 -9.90
N TRP A 677 -35.39 -0.09 -8.73
CA TRP A 677 -34.70 0.16 -7.46
C TRP A 677 -33.64 -0.91 -7.19
N THR A 678 -32.39 -0.51 -7.04
CA THR A 678 -31.34 -1.42 -6.59
C THR A 678 -31.14 -1.38 -5.09
N SER A 679 -30.50 -2.43 -4.58
CA SER A 679 -30.10 -2.48 -3.17
C SER A 679 -29.06 -1.40 -2.83
N GLY A 680 -28.23 -0.96 -3.79
CA GLY A 680 -27.27 0.13 -3.63
C GLY A 680 -27.95 1.47 -3.35
N GLN A 681 -28.94 1.82 -4.18
CA GLN A 681 -29.72 3.05 -4.01
C GLN A 681 -30.49 3.08 -2.68
N LYS A 682 -31.17 1.97 -2.33
CA LYS A 682 -31.91 1.87 -1.05
C LYS A 682 -30.98 2.07 0.15
N ARG A 683 -29.77 1.49 0.12
CA ARG A 683 -28.78 1.64 1.18
C ARG A 683 -28.20 3.06 1.25
N ALA A 684 -27.90 3.69 0.11
CA ALA A 684 -27.44 5.08 0.05
C ALA A 684 -28.43 6.01 0.75
N ILE A 685 -29.72 5.89 0.43
CA ILE A 685 -30.79 6.68 1.07
C ILE A 685 -30.89 6.37 2.57
N LYS A 686 -30.84 5.08 2.94
CA LYS A 686 -30.87 4.68 4.35
C LYS A 686 -29.69 5.26 5.13
N GLN A 687 -28.49 5.30 4.53
CA GLN A 687 -27.31 5.91 5.14
C GLN A 687 -27.50 7.42 5.35
N ILE A 688 -27.95 8.15 4.33
CA ILE A 688 -28.21 9.60 4.42
C ILE A 688 -29.25 9.89 5.49
N LYS A 689 -30.39 9.19 5.48
CA LYS A 689 -31.45 9.32 6.51
C LYS A 689 -30.92 9.03 7.91
N ARG A 690 -30.08 8.00 8.07
CA ARG A 690 -29.46 7.66 9.36
C ARG A 690 -28.54 8.76 9.87
N MET A 691 -27.76 9.39 8.99
CA MET A 691 -26.91 10.52 9.37
C MET A 691 -27.75 11.72 9.78
N ASN A 692 -28.78 12.09 9.01
CA ASN A 692 -29.70 13.17 9.39
C ASN A 692 -30.38 12.92 10.75
N ALA A 693 -30.82 11.68 11.01
CA ALA A 693 -31.38 11.31 12.31
C ALA A 693 -30.37 11.43 13.45
N LEU A 694 -29.12 11.00 13.22
CA LEU A 694 -28.04 11.14 14.20
C LEU A 694 -27.70 12.61 14.49
N ALA A 695 -27.66 13.45 13.45
CA ALA A 695 -27.43 14.88 13.58
C ALA A 695 -28.53 15.56 14.41
N ARG A 696 -29.80 15.20 14.17
CA ARG A 696 -30.95 15.70 14.95
C ARG A 696 -30.87 15.25 16.41
N LYS A 697 -30.60 13.96 16.66
CA LYS A 697 -30.48 13.42 18.03
C LYS A 697 -29.37 14.10 18.84
N LYS A 698 -28.27 14.48 18.18
CA LYS A 698 -27.13 15.15 18.82
C LYS A 698 -27.26 16.69 18.88
N GLY A 699 -28.39 17.26 18.42
CA GLY A 699 -28.58 18.71 18.43
C GLY A 699 -27.64 19.48 17.49
N TYR A 700 -27.10 18.82 16.45
CA TYR A 700 -26.13 19.45 15.55
C TYR A 700 -26.77 20.23 14.40
N LEU A 701 -28.08 20.04 14.16
CA LEU A 701 -28.81 20.77 13.14
C LEU A 701 -29.23 22.14 13.69
N LYS A 702 -29.17 23.18 12.88
CA LYS A 702 -29.85 24.44 13.20
C LYS A 702 -31.35 24.16 13.32
N LEU A 703 -31.98 24.69 14.35
CA LEU A 703 -33.44 24.76 14.43
C LEU A 703 -33.89 25.67 13.30
N THR A 704 -34.38 25.10 12.20
CA THR A 704 -35.18 25.86 11.24
C THR A 704 -36.46 26.25 11.98
N LYS A 705 -36.55 27.51 12.41
CA LYS A 705 -37.87 28.15 12.58
C LYS A 705 -38.52 28.04 11.20
N HIS A 706 -39.56 27.22 11.12
CA HIS A 706 -40.30 26.97 9.89
C HIS A 706 -40.93 28.24 9.36
#